data_AF-A0AAW6WTH4-F1
#
_entry.id   AF-A0AAW6WTH4-F1
#
_cell.length_a   1.000
_cell.length_b   1.000
_cell.length_c   1.000
_cell.angle_alpha   90.00
_cell.angle_beta   90.00
_cell.angle_gamma   90.00
#
_symmetry.space_group_name_H-M   'P 1'
#
loop_
_entity.id
_entity.type
_entity.pdbx_description
1 polymer ?
#
loop_
_entity_poly.entity_id
_entity_poly.type
_entity_poly.pdbx_seq_one_letter_code
_entity_poly.pdbx_strand_id
1 'polypeptide(L)'
;MTDDLMNAILAMNAYDFGANKTLDGSQNMQVGNWTVENVAPSNDHNFSAVEYVNGSDYEISYRGTTDVLGSELLDGDLWNGWTIGGGSDEAADVNSAISFYQSVLQTVKDSGGTSANITLTGHSLGGGLSGLVGSIYGVKAYLFDNMPYEQAAANAYADSVPGSAQNPALAAFIYGNSAPTPIDESQLSAYATVGEALTILRNFQNQPVTGLDSGAESVLNSVQLHSMALAAMLLYASDNNLTNWSAIAPYWMPELWNDDVASAAGVDVYKTATGSSSTALQEMIAYSAIDEGTMLYGDVAIESFFDDATDLATLVPGNVGDISSTNDMVYRDLSQVAIQYAGHLAADKSTDAALVTGIVNSSLGIVTVNLNSSTWLDGQSAASAPEIIGAENLVRDVIMSTVGTPTPEDYDVGFQNLFKSGGDALIAGITEVKAAASPAGVTLDGSDAPDTFAGTVGGALLFGSPDGSTSFVGGNGTNIMLGQASDTFDVAIGNNIILEQNAGTATLDASTASDPSTTSNWNMVESSPDGGESFVFQSANLAPLTVVYGANGNDTFDFESAADANIGVYILQMNDINQANFLALDPSKIDAYIDQNFGSNDDSGYGGGFDDKIVLINPTASDILKYNGQIIGDPTRYLQYSQSAVGGFSDYNPNMLGGSNGMGERSVDPTNNLKLVGDANAAGGTEAYYTDAWQEYSYTRNDYAMKSGNVDVLRDFAYSNQYLTQGPQNKLVLTGLTPDQSSFTYNQQNWDGSETDTDKYYYDSNPGSLSLIGFNVGDFGINFANNAAASDYQEADQTYAVSEWAQANVDTFNGLPDIVGIQPATLGASLGTSSTPLTPSSWNLIGDDAFTSQYNRPSLTASDFMRAA
;
A
#
# COMPACT_ATOMS: atom_id res chain seq x y z
N MET A 1 11.12 -36.45 -21.61
CA MET A 1 10.52 -37.09 -20.41
C MET A 1 11.27 -38.34 -19.93
N THR A 2 11.23 -38.66 -18.62
CA THR A 2 11.74 -39.93 -18.03
C THR A 2 10.63 -41.00 -17.91
N ASP A 3 10.99 -42.29 -17.79
CA ASP A 3 10.02 -43.37 -17.53
C ASP A 3 9.20 -43.12 -16.26
N ASP A 4 9.84 -42.60 -15.22
CA ASP A 4 9.26 -42.40 -13.89
C ASP A 4 8.16 -41.34 -13.95
N LEU A 5 8.44 -40.22 -14.63
CA LEU A 5 7.47 -39.14 -14.85
C LEU A 5 6.31 -39.59 -15.74
N MET A 6 6.57 -40.32 -16.83
CA MET A 6 5.48 -40.85 -17.67
C MET A 6 4.59 -41.79 -16.85
N ASN A 7 5.17 -42.69 -16.05
CA ASN A 7 4.38 -43.59 -15.20
C ASN A 7 3.60 -42.85 -14.10
N ALA A 8 4.11 -41.72 -13.59
CA ALA A 8 3.33 -40.85 -12.70
C ALA A 8 2.09 -40.28 -13.40
N ILE A 9 2.23 -39.83 -14.64
CA ILE A 9 1.12 -39.30 -15.46
C ILE A 9 0.10 -40.40 -15.77
N LEU A 10 0.53 -41.64 -16.04
CA LEU A 10 -0.37 -42.77 -16.27
C LEU A 10 -1.04 -43.28 -14.98
N ALA A 11 -0.38 -43.17 -13.83
CA ALA A 11 -0.98 -43.37 -12.51
C ALA A 11 -2.10 -42.35 -12.24
N MET A 12 -1.87 -41.08 -12.62
CA MET A 12 -2.88 -40.02 -12.58
C MET A 12 -4.03 -40.31 -13.56
N ASN A 13 -3.74 -40.66 -14.82
CA ASN A 13 -4.75 -40.89 -15.86
C ASN A 13 -5.73 -42.02 -15.54
N ALA A 14 -5.35 -43.01 -14.74
CA ALA A 14 -6.28 -44.04 -14.28
C ALA A 14 -7.47 -43.49 -13.46
N TYR A 15 -7.35 -42.30 -12.87
CA TYR A 15 -8.47 -41.63 -12.18
C TYR A 15 -9.53 -41.09 -13.15
N ASP A 16 -9.16 -40.86 -14.42
CA ASP A 16 -10.06 -40.30 -15.45
C ASP A 16 -11.06 -41.33 -16.03
N PHE A 17 -10.91 -42.61 -15.66
CA PHE A 17 -11.77 -43.71 -16.12
C PHE A 17 -12.69 -44.27 -15.04
N GLY A 18 -12.53 -43.84 -13.78
CA GLY A 18 -13.26 -44.36 -12.61
C GLY A 18 -14.51 -43.57 -12.19
N ALA A 19 -15.13 -43.99 -11.08
CA ALA A 19 -16.18 -43.21 -10.41
C ALA A 19 -15.61 -41.92 -9.80
N ASN A 20 -16.37 -40.83 -9.74
CA ASN A 20 -15.93 -39.52 -9.25
C ASN A 20 -14.72 -38.92 -10.01
N LYS A 21 -14.51 -39.31 -11.26
CA LYS A 21 -13.46 -38.75 -12.13
C LYS A 21 -13.60 -37.24 -12.29
N THR A 22 -12.49 -36.51 -12.25
CA THR A 22 -12.48 -35.07 -12.48
C THR A 22 -12.48 -34.76 -13.96
N LEU A 23 -11.56 -35.35 -14.73
CA LEU A 23 -11.55 -35.28 -16.19
C LEU A 23 -12.19 -36.53 -16.81
N ASP A 24 -12.68 -36.42 -18.05
CA ASP A 24 -13.25 -37.56 -18.77
C ASP A 24 -12.23 -38.24 -19.69
N GLY A 25 -11.56 -39.27 -19.17
CA GLY A 25 -10.53 -40.02 -19.90
C GLY A 25 -11.08 -40.73 -21.15
N SER A 26 -12.40 -40.96 -21.23
CA SER A 26 -13.00 -41.56 -22.43
C SER A 26 -13.00 -40.63 -23.66
N GLN A 27 -12.73 -39.33 -23.47
CA GLN A 27 -12.55 -38.38 -24.57
C GLN A 27 -11.17 -38.48 -25.21
N ASN A 28 -10.17 -39.02 -24.49
CA ASN A 28 -8.79 -39.07 -24.93
C ASN A 28 -8.19 -40.47 -24.70
N MET A 29 -8.15 -41.28 -25.77
CA MET A 29 -7.61 -42.65 -25.72
C MET A 29 -6.09 -42.71 -26.02
N GLN A 30 -5.41 -41.56 -26.07
CA GLN A 30 -3.97 -41.48 -26.30
C GLN A 30 -3.34 -40.51 -25.32
N VAL A 31 -2.24 -40.90 -24.67
CA VAL A 31 -1.50 -40.12 -23.68
C VAL A 31 -0.02 -40.20 -24.05
N GLY A 32 0.53 -39.10 -24.55
CA GLY A 32 1.84 -39.13 -25.19
C GLY A 32 1.92 -40.18 -26.31
N ASN A 33 2.92 -41.04 -26.28
CA ASN A 33 3.07 -42.15 -27.23
C ASN A 33 2.19 -43.38 -26.91
N TRP A 34 1.46 -43.37 -25.79
CA TRP A 34 0.69 -44.51 -25.32
C TRP A 34 -0.76 -44.45 -25.79
N THR A 35 -1.31 -45.61 -26.16
CA THR A 35 -2.72 -45.77 -26.52
C THR A 35 -3.43 -46.60 -25.46
N VAL A 36 -4.58 -46.13 -24.98
CA VAL A 36 -5.46 -46.88 -24.08
C VAL A 36 -6.17 -47.98 -24.88
N GLU A 37 -5.87 -49.24 -24.59
CA GLU A 37 -6.44 -50.40 -25.29
C GLU A 37 -7.53 -51.09 -24.47
N ASN A 38 -7.43 -51.03 -23.14
CA ASN A 38 -8.37 -51.71 -22.26
C ASN A 38 -8.53 -50.97 -20.94
N VAL A 39 -9.74 -51.01 -20.40
CA VAL A 39 -10.08 -50.46 -19.09
C VAL A 39 -10.83 -51.54 -18.33
N ALA A 40 -10.42 -51.81 -17.10
CA ALA A 40 -11.06 -52.81 -16.27
C ALA A 40 -12.55 -52.47 -16.08
N PRO A 41 -13.45 -53.45 -16.22
CA PRO A 41 -14.86 -53.23 -15.98
C PRO A 41 -15.08 -52.87 -14.50
N SER A 42 -15.92 -51.86 -14.25
CA SER A 42 -16.30 -51.43 -12.91
C SER A 42 -16.89 -52.60 -12.12
N ASN A 43 -16.33 -52.90 -10.94
CA ASN A 43 -16.84 -53.87 -9.98
C ASN A 43 -17.58 -53.18 -8.82
N ASP A 44 -18.22 -53.95 -7.94
CA ASP A 44 -18.97 -53.44 -6.78
C ASP A 44 -18.09 -52.77 -5.69
N HIS A 45 -16.76 -52.77 -5.87
CA HIS A 45 -15.75 -52.23 -4.94
C HIS A 45 -14.96 -51.04 -5.51
N ASN A 46 -15.42 -50.44 -6.63
CA ASN A 46 -14.81 -49.26 -7.25
C ASN A 46 -13.36 -49.48 -7.77
N PHE A 47 -12.93 -50.73 -7.98
CA PHE A 47 -11.68 -51.06 -8.66
C PHE A 47 -11.67 -50.51 -10.09
N SER A 48 -10.55 -49.92 -10.49
CA SER A 48 -10.30 -49.49 -11.86
C SER A 48 -8.83 -49.72 -12.22
N ALA A 49 -8.61 -50.16 -13.46
CA ALA A 49 -7.28 -50.31 -14.04
C ALA A 49 -7.32 -49.95 -15.52
N VAL A 50 -6.21 -49.42 -16.05
CA VAL A 50 -6.09 -49.02 -17.45
C VAL A 50 -4.85 -49.69 -18.05
N GLU A 51 -5.02 -50.27 -19.24
CA GLU A 51 -3.94 -50.83 -20.06
C GLU A 51 -3.57 -49.83 -21.15
N TYR A 52 -2.29 -49.48 -21.19
CA TYR A 52 -1.68 -48.64 -22.19
C TYR A 52 -0.70 -49.44 -23.05
N VAL A 53 -0.66 -49.15 -24.34
CA VAL A 53 0.22 -49.83 -25.30
C VAL A 53 1.00 -48.81 -26.12
N ASN A 54 2.32 -49.01 -26.19
CA ASN A 54 3.23 -48.29 -27.08
C ASN A 54 4.11 -49.31 -27.83
N GLY A 55 3.70 -49.69 -29.04
CA GLY A 55 4.40 -50.70 -29.83
C GLY A 55 4.35 -52.08 -29.18
N SER A 56 5.49 -52.56 -28.66
CA SER A 56 5.59 -53.85 -27.97
C SER A 56 5.56 -53.74 -26.45
N ASP A 57 5.52 -52.52 -25.92
CA ASP A 57 5.55 -52.24 -24.50
C ASP A 57 4.14 -51.97 -23.99
N TYR A 58 3.86 -52.50 -22.80
CA TYR A 58 2.55 -52.49 -22.17
C TYR A 58 2.69 -51.90 -20.76
N GLU A 59 1.75 -51.05 -20.39
CA GLU A 59 1.69 -50.45 -19.07
C GLU A 59 0.31 -50.67 -18.46
N ILE A 60 0.29 -51.05 -17.19
CA ILE A 60 -0.95 -51.24 -16.43
C ILE A 60 -0.93 -50.24 -15.29
N SER A 61 -1.90 -49.33 -15.29
CA SER A 61 -2.12 -48.41 -14.19
C SER A 61 -3.28 -48.85 -13.32
N TYR A 62 -3.06 -49.07 -12.03
CA TYR A 62 -4.11 -49.32 -11.06
C TYR A 62 -4.51 -48.01 -10.37
N ARG A 63 -5.81 -47.69 -10.42
CA ARG A 63 -6.36 -46.51 -9.75
C ARG A 63 -6.41 -46.73 -8.23
N GLY A 64 -6.09 -45.71 -7.44
CA GLY A 64 -6.39 -45.70 -6.01
C GLY A 64 -7.87 -45.37 -5.73
N THR A 65 -8.41 -45.88 -4.62
CA THR A 65 -9.78 -45.55 -4.20
C THR A 65 -9.88 -44.17 -3.55
N THR A 66 -11.02 -43.50 -3.71
CA THR A 66 -11.32 -42.17 -3.13
C THR A 66 -11.87 -42.24 -1.71
N ASP A 67 -12.33 -43.42 -1.27
CA ASP A 67 -13.10 -43.55 -0.01
C ASP A 67 -12.20 -43.77 1.23
N VAL A 68 -10.92 -44.11 1.02
CA VAL A 68 -9.98 -44.52 2.06
C VAL A 68 -9.31 -43.35 2.80
N LEU A 69 -9.42 -42.11 2.30
CA LEU A 69 -8.75 -40.93 2.89
C LEU A 69 -9.57 -40.24 4.00
N GLY A 70 -10.72 -40.79 4.39
CA GLY A 70 -11.56 -40.35 5.51
C GLY A 70 -11.28 -41.09 6.83
N SER A 71 -12.27 -41.14 7.73
CA SER A 71 -12.18 -41.77 9.06
C SER A 71 -11.81 -43.26 9.06
N GLU A 72 -11.80 -43.90 7.90
CA GLU A 72 -11.55 -45.34 7.73
C GLU A 72 -10.07 -45.68 7.56
N LEU A 73 -9.17 -44.70 7.32
CA LEU A 73 -7.73 -44.95 7.15
C LEU A 73 -7.08 -45.65 8.36
N LEU A 74 -7.69 -45.50 9.55
CA LEU A 74 -7.23 -46.06 10.82
C LEU A 74 -8.15 -47.15 11.40
N ASP A 75 -9.26 -47.47 10.72
CA ASP A 75 -10.08 -48.62 11.09
C ASP A 75 -9.29 -49.87 10.69
N GLY A 76 -8.89 -50.66 11.68
CA GLY A 76 -7.78 -51.61 11.57
C GLY A 76 -7.88 -52.74 10.53
N ASP A 77 -8.85 -52.72 9.61
CA ASP A 77 -8.90 -53.61 8.43
C ASP A 77 -7.78 -53.30 7.42
N LEU A 78 -7.51 -52.02 7.12
CA LEU A 78 -6.37 -51.61 6.27
C LEU A 78 -5.01 -51.94 6.91
N TRP A 79 -4.97 -52.03 8.24
CA TRP A 79 -3.80 -52.31 9.06
C TRP A 79 -3.46 -53.80 9.19
N ASN A 80 -4.46 -54.70 9.12
CA ASN A 80 -4.28 -56.12 9.45
C ASN A 80 -3.82 -57.00 8.28
N GLY A 81 -3.45 -56.38 7.16
CA GLY A 81 -2.87 -57.06 6.00
C GLY A 81 -3.95 -57.50 5.03
N TRP A 82 -3.73 -57.17 3.75
CA TRP A 82 -4.52 -57.64 2.63
C TRP A 82 -4.77 -59.15 2.74
N THR A 83 -6.02 -59.57 2.99
CA THR A 83 -6.32 -61.01 3.05
C THR A 83 -6.58 -61.55 1.66
N ILE A 84 -5.52 -61.97 0.96
CA ILE A 84 -5.68 -62.58 -0.37
C ILE A 84 -6.47 -63.89 -0.25
N GLY A 85 -7.71 -63.89 -0.77
CA GLY A 85 -8.62 -65.03 -0.68
C GLY A 85 -9.43 -65.15 0.62
N GLY A 86 -9.44 -64.11 1.48
CA GLY A 86 -10.19 -64.06 2.74
C GLY A 86 -11.67 -63.67 2.61
N GLY A 87 -12.09 -63.17 1.45
CA GLY A 87 -13.46 -62.73 1.18
C GLY A 87 -13.83 -61.38 1.80
N SER A 88 -12.85 -60.56 2.21
CA SER A 88 -13.02 -59.14 2.50
C SER A 88 -13.03 -58.30 1.22
N ASP A 89 -13.42 -57.03 1.31
CA ASP A 89 -13.48 -56.13 0.15
C ASP A 89 -12.08 -55.85 -0.42
N GLU A 90 -11.05 -55.76 0.43
CA GLU A 90 -9.64 -55.62 0.03
C GLU A 90 -9.13 -56.88 -0.72
N ALA A 91 -9.66 -58.06 -0.38
CA ALA A 91 -9.36 -59.29 -1.10
C ALA A 91 -9.92 -59.26 -2.53
N ALA A 92 -11.03 -58.56 -2.77
CA ALA A 92 -11.67 -58.46 -4.07
C ALA A 92 -10.87 -57.56 -5.03
N ASP A 93 -10.34 -56.44 -4.54
CA ASP A 93 -9.50 -55.53 -5.33
C ASP A 93 -8.14 -56.17 -5.69
N VAL A 94 -7.52 -56.89 -4.77
CA VAL A 94 -6.30 -57.68 -5.05
C VAL A 94 -6.55 -58.73 -6.13
N ASN A 95 -7.63 -59.50 -6.00
CA ASN A 95 -7.98 -60.51 -6.99
C ASN A 95 -8.29 -59.88 -8.36
N SER A 96 -8.90 -58.71 -8.37
CA SER A 96 -9.19 -57.96 -9.61
C SER A 96 -7.91 -57.47 -10.28
N ALA A 97 -6.95 -56.92 -9.52
CA ALA A 97 -5.64 -56.51 -10.02
C ALA A 97 -4.85 -57.68 -10.61
N ILE A 98 -4.77 -58.81 -9.89
CA ILE A 98 -4.10 -60.02 -10.37
C ILE A 98 -4.76 -60.54 -11.65
N SER A 99 -6.09 -60.57 -11.70
CA SER A 99 -6.83 -61.05 -12.88
C SER A 99 -6.62 -60.15 -14.09
N PHE A 100 -6.55 -58.83 -13.89
CA PHE A 100 -6.28 -57.86 -14.95
C PHE A 100 -4.84 -58.00 -15.49
N TYR A 101 -3.85 -58.12 -14.60
CA TYR A 101 -2.47 -58.41 -15.04
C TYR A 101 -2.38 -59.70 -15.85
N GLN A 102 -3.05 -60.77 -15.41
CA GLN A 102 -3.01 -62.05 -16.11
C GLN A 102 -3.67 -61.98 -17.50
N SER A 103 -4.73 -61.18 -17.67
CA SER A 103 -5.36 -60.99 -18.98
C SER A 103 -4.45 -60.22 -19.93
N VAL A 104 -3.81 -59.13 -19.47
CA VAL A 104 -2.83 -58.37 -20.27
C VAL A 104 -1.61 -59.24 -20.60
N LEU A 105 -1.09 -60.02 -19.64
CA LEU A 105 0.01 -60.96 -19.88
C LEU A 105 -0.34 -62.01 -20.95
N GLN A 106 -1.59 -62.44 -21.02
CA GLN A 106 -2.05 -63.33 -22.09
C GLN A 106 -2.02 -62.62 -23.44
N THR A 107 -2.53 -61.38 -23.53
CA THR A 107 -2.46 -60.54 -24.75
C THR A 107 -1.02 -60.32 -25.22
N VAL A 108 -0.11 -60.00 -24.31
CA VAL A 108 1.32 -59.80 -24.57
C VAL A 108 1.95 -61.07 -25.13
N LYS A 109 1.68 -62.24 -24.51
CA LYS A 109 2.18 -63.54 -24.99
C LYS A 109 1.62 -63.91 -26.36
N ASP A 110 0.34 -63.66 -26.60
CA ASP A 110 -0.31 -63.91 -27.89
C ASP A 110 0.28 -63.03 -29.00
N SER A 111 0.80 -61.86 -28.63
CA SER A 111 1.55 -60.94 -29.49
C SER A 111 3.05 -61.25 -29.59
N GLY A 112 3.53 -62.33 -28.95
CA GLY A 112 4.92 -62.78 -28.99
C GLY A 112 5.86 -62.13 -27.97
N GLY A 113 5.34 -61.35 -27.03
CA GLY A 113 6.07 -60.74 -25.91
C GLY A 113 6.17 -61.61 -24.66
N THR A 114 6.66 -61.03 -23.57
CA THR A 114 6.80 -61.67 -22.25
C THR A 114 6.39 -60.73 -21.11
N SER A 115 6.39 -61.19 -19.86
CA SER A 115 6.14 -60.32 -18.70
C SER A 115 7.13 -59.16 -18.56
N ALA A 116 8.32 -59.25 -19.17
CA ALA A 116 9.29 -58.16 -19.21
C ALA A 116 8.86 -56.98 -20.11
N ASN A 117 7.82 -57.16 -20.92
CA ASN A 117 7.22 -56.09 -21.72
C ASN A 117 6.08 -55.36 -20.98
N ILE A 118 5.82 -55.72 -19.73
CA ILE A 118 4.78 -55.10 -18.91
C ILE A 118 5.45 -54.27 -17.83
N THR A 119 5.01 -53.03 -17.65
CA THR A 119 5.33 -52.18 -16.50
C THR A 119 4.04 -51.89 -15.73
N LEU A 120 4.12 -51.83 -14.41
CA LEU A 120 2.99 -51.51 -13.55
C LEU A 120 3.15 -50.12 -12.94
N THR A 121 2.05 -49.42 -12.75
CA THR A 121 2.07 -48.16 -12.01
C THR A 121 0.78 -47.92 -11.24
N GLY A 122 0.84 -47.10 -10.21
CA GLY A 122 -0.34 -46.69 -9.49
C GLY A 122 -0.04 -45.80 -8.31
N HIS A 123 -1.10 -45.16 -7.83
CA HIS A 123 -1.08 -44.23 -6.71
C HIS A 123 -1.87 -44.77 -5.52
N SER A 124 -1.45 -44.47 -4.28
CA SER A 124 -2.20 -44.84 -3.08
C SER A 124 -2.44 -46.36 -2.99
N LEU A 125 -3.70 -46.80 -2.87
CA LEU A 125 -4.09 -48.21 -2.97
C LEU A 125 -3.60 -48.86 -4.27
N GLY A 126 -3.73 -48.16 -5.40
CA GLY A 126 -3.25 -48.62 -6.72
C GLY A 126 -1.74 -48.78 -6.78
N GLY A 127 -1.00 -47.95 -6.05
CA GLY A 127 0.45 -48.13 -5.84
C GLY A 127 0.74 -49.40 -5.04
N GLY A 128 -0.04 -49.67 -3.98
CA GLY A 128 0.06 -50.93 -3.24
C GLY A 128 -0.26 -52.17 -4.09
N LEU A 129 -1.28 -52.10 -4.95
CA LEU A 129 -1.63 -53.16 -5.91
C LEU A 129 -0.53 -53.38 -6.95
N SER A 130 0.08 -52.30 -7.46
CA SER A 130 1.23 -52.36 -8.37
C SER A 130 2.42 -53.03 -7.72
N GLY A 131 2.73 -52.65 -6.47
CA GLY A 131 3.80 -53.27 -5.70
C GLY A 131 3.54 -54.75 -5.46
N LEU A 132 2.31 -55.12 -5.05
CA LEU A 132 1.91 -56.51 -4.82
C LEU A 132 2.08 -57.37 -6.08
N VAL A 133 1.50 -56.94 -7.20
CA VAL A 133 1.55 -57.70 -8.46
C VAL A 133 2.99 -57.72 -9.00
N GLY A 134 3.71 -56.59 -8.91
CA GLY A 134 5.12 -56.48 -9.28
C GLY A 134 6.00 -57.47 -8.52
N SER A 135 5.83 -57.54 -7.19
CA SER A 135 6.54 -58.49 -6.32
C SER A 135 6.24 -59.95 -6.67
N ILE A 136 4.97 -60.30 -6.89
CA ILE A 136 4.55 -61.69 -7.13
C ILE A 136 5.07 -62.21 -8.48
N TYR A 137 5.04 -61.37 -9.52
CA TYR A 137 5.39 -61.77 -10.88
C TYR A 137 6.80 -61.34 -11.32
N GLY A 138 7.53 -60.59 -10.50
CA GLY A 138 8.87 -60.09 -10.80
C GLY A 138 8.88 -59.08 -11.96
N VAL A 139 7.94 -58.13 -11.93
CA VAL A 139 7.67 -57.16 -13.00
C VAL A 139 8.06 -55.76 -12.52
N LYS A 140 8.57 -54.92 -13.44
CA LYS A 140 8.91 -53.52 -13.17
C LYS A 140 7.67 -52.76 -12.70
N ALA A 141 7.80 -51.97 -11.63
CA ALA A 141 6.70 -51.13 -11.18
C ALA A 141 7.14 -49.79 -10.58
N TYR A 142 6.29 -48.78 -10.79
CA TYR A 142 6.42 -47.42 -10.26
C TYR A 142 5.29 -47.11 -9.29
N LEU A 143 5.64 -46.92 -8.03
CA LEU A 143 4.70 -46.79 -6.93
C LEU A 143 4.69 -45.36 -6.42
N PHE A 144 3.52 -44.71 -6.41
CA PHE A 144 3.38 -43.32 -5.97
C PHE A 144 2.50 -43.24 -4.72
N ASP A 145 2.99 -42.57 -3.69
CA ASP A 145 2.35 -42.46 -2.37
C ASP A 145 1.71 -43.78 -1.95
N ASN A 146 2.45 -44.87 -2.11
CA ASN A 146 1.84 -46.19 -2.18
C ASN A 146 1.41 -46.69 -0.81
N MET A 147 0.34 -47.47 -0.78
CA MET A 147 -0.01 -48.27 0.39
C MET A 147 1.02 -49.42 0.55
N PRO A 148 1.40 -49.79 1.80
CA PRO A 148 2.27 -50.93 2.03
C PRO A 148 1.69 -52.25 1.48
N TYR A 149 2.52 -53.04 0.79
CA TYR A 149 2.10 -54.26 0.08
C TYR A 149 2.96 -55.50 0.41
N GLU A 150 4.16 -55.32 0.95
CA GLU A 150 5.17 -56.38 1.10
C GLU A 150 4.66 -57.59 1.90
N GLN A 151 3.97 -57.34 3.01
CA GLN A 151 3.43 -58.41 3.85
C GLN A 151 2.36 -59.23 3.10
N ALA A 152 1.56 -58.57 2.25
CA ALA A 152 0.58 -59.24 1.43
C ALA A 152 1.25 -60.08 0.34
N ALA A 153 2.28 -59.57 -0.32
CA ALA A 153 3.07 -60.30 -1.30
C ALA A 153 3.73 -61.55 -0.68
N ALA A 154 4.33 -61.38 0.51
CA ALA A 154 4.96 -62.45 1.26
C ALA A 154 3.96 -63.53 1.70
N ASN A 155 2.77 -63.12 2.16
CA ASN A 155 1.69 -64.05 2.51
C ASN A 155 1.17 -64.79 1.27
N ALA A 156 0.97 -64.10 0.13
CA ALA A 156 0.55 -64.70 -1.13
C ALA A 156 1.49 -65.84 -1.56
N TYR A 157 2.80 -65.58 -1.46
CA TYR A 157 3.83 -66.57 -1.76
C TYR A 157 3.83 -67.72 -0.74
N ALA A 158 3.87 -67.41 0.56
CA ALA A 158 3.91 -68.41 1.62
C ALA A 158 2.73 -69.39 1.56
N ASP A 159 1.52 -68.88 1.30
CA ASP A 159 0.31 -69.69 1.19
C ASP A 159 0.24 -70.47 -0.13
N SER A 160 1.01 -70.09 -1.15
CA SER A 160 1.05 -70.77 -2.44
C SER A 160 2.07 -71.92 -2.48
N VAL A 161 3.12 -71.86 -1.65
CA VAL A 161 4.20 -72.86 -1.61
C VAL A 161 3.68 -74.23 -1.13
N PRO A 162 4.02 -75.34 -1.82
CA PRO A 162 3.61 -76.68 -1.40
C PRO A 162 4.04 -77.03 0.04
N GLY A 163 3.06 -77.32 0.91
CA GLY A 163 3.27 -77.57 2.33
C GLY A 163 1.98 -77.86 3.09
N SER A 164 2.05 -78.02 4.42
CA SER A 164 0.88 -78.37 5.26
C SER A 164 -0.14 -77.24 5.44
N ALA A 165 0.23 -76.00 5.10
CA ALA A 165 -0.63 -74.81 5.15
C ALA A 165 -0.92 -74.23 3.76
N GLN A 166 -0.56 -74.95 2.68
CA GLN A 166 -0.80 -74.48 1.32
C GLN A 166 -2.30 -74.24 1.07
N ASN A 167 -2.61 -73.13 0.43
CA ASN A 167 -3.90 -72.85 -0.19
C ASN A 167 -3.81 -73.18 -1.70
N PRO A 168 -4.28 -74.37 -2.15
CA PRO A 168 -4.10 -74.80 -3.54
C PRO A 168 -4.93 -73.97 -4.52
N ALA A 169 -6.02 -73.36 -4.06
CA ALA A 169 -6.85 -72.49 -4.89
C ALA A 169 -6.12 -71.17 -5.17
N LEU A 170 -5.48 -70.58 -4.15
CA LEU A 170 -4.65 -69.39 -4.31
C LEU A 170 -3.43 -69.65 -5.19
N ALA A 171 -2.74 -70.77 -4.97
CA ALA A 171 -1.60 -71.18 -5.79
C ALA A 171 -1.99 -71.34 -7.27
N ALA A 172 -3.13 -72.00 -7.54
CA ALA A 172 -3.65 -72.15 -8.89
C ALA A 172 -4.13 -70.82 -9.49
N PHE A 173 -4.68 -69.92 -8.68
CA PHE A 173 -5.10 -68.59 -9.12
C PHE A 173 -3.91 -67.73 -9.56
N ILE A 174 -2.85 -67.65 -8.76
CA ILE A 174 -1.68 -66.79 -9.04
C ILE A 174 -0.74 -67.44 -10.07
N TYR A 175 -0.35 -68.70 -9.86
CA TYR A 175 0.73 -69.34 -10.62
C TYR A 175 0.22 -70.33 -11.69
N GLY A 176 -1.09 -70.61 -11.72
CA GLY A 176 -1.66 -71.64 -12.59
C GLY A 176 -1.07 -73.02 -12.30
N ASN A 177 -0.45 -73.62 -13.32
CA ASN A 177 0.26 -74.90 -13.20
C ASN A 177 1.76 -74.73 -12.93
N SER A 178 2.25 -73.50 -12.81
CA SER A 178 3.66 -73.20 -12.55
C SER A 178 4.00 -73.36 -11.07
N ALA A 179 5.26 -73.65 -10.78
CA ALA A 179 5.72 -73.64 -9.39
C ALA A 179 5.76 -72.18 -8.87
N PRO A 180 5.30 -71.91 -7.63
CA PRO A 180 5.43 -70.59 -7.02
C PRO A 180 6.89 -70.13 -6.99
N THR A 181 7.14 -68.91 -7.45
CA THR A 181 8.45 -68.26 -7.41
C THR A 181 8.53 -67.32 -6.22
N PRO A 182 9.68 -67.21 -5.52
CA PRO A 182 9.87 -66.18 -4.49
C PRO A 182 9.55 -64.80 -5.05
N ILE A 183 8.98 -63.93 -4.21
CA ILE A 183 8.71 -62.54 -4.58
C ILE A 183 10.02 -61.82 -4.95
N ASP A 184 9.93 -60.90 -5.90
CA ASP A 184 11.06 -60.09 -6.38
C ASP A 184 10.69 -58.61 -6.41
N GLU A 185 11.30 -57.84 -5.50
CA GLU A 185 11.07 -56.41 -5.33
C GLU A 185 12.18 -55.57 -5.97
N SER A 186 13.19 -56.21 -6.59
CA SER A 186 14.39 -55.52 -7.10
C SER A 186 14.12 -54.59 -8.29
N GLN A 187 12.94 -54.67 -8.90
CA GLN A 187 12.50 -53.86 -10.04
C GLN A 187 11.43 -52.83 -9.67
N LEU A 188 11.20 -52.60 -8.37
CA LEU A 188 10.22 -51.64 -7.88
C LEU A 188 10.90 -50.31 -7.52
N SER A 189 10.30 -49.21 -7.95
CA SER A 189 10.69 -47.85 -7.59
C SER A 189 9.51 -47.18 -6.91
N ALA A 190 9.73 -46.59 -5.73
CA ALA A 190 8.69 -45.94 -4.96
C ALA A 190 9.02 -44.47 -4.73
N TYR A 191 8.02 -43.62 -4.93
CA TYR A 191 8.07 -42.18 -4.74
C TYR A 191 6.95 -41.78 -3.79
N ALA A 192 7.19 -40.82 -2.92
CA ALA A 192 6.13 -40.26 -2.11
C ALA A 192 6.33 -38.81 -1.76
N THR A 193 5.24 -38.04 -1.79
CA THR A 193 5.22 -36.66 -1.30
C THR A 193 5.52 -36.65 0.19
N VAL A 194 6.44 -35.79 0.63
CA VAL A 194 6.78 -35.70 2.06
C VAL A 194 5.57 -35.16 2.83
N GLY A 195 5.19 -35.85 3.92
CA GLY A 195 4.09 -35.44 4.80
C GLY A 195 2.69 -35.92 4.41
N GLU A 196 2.54 -36.66 3.31
CA GLU A 196 1.22 -37.13 2.86
C GLU A 196 0.57 -38.19 3.78
N ALA A 197 -0.72 -38.46 3.55
CA ALA A 197 -1.61 -39.27 4.38
C ALA A 197 -1.10 -40.67 4.81
N LEU A 198 -0.35 -41.37 3.96
CA LEU A 198 0.16 -42.72 4.17
C LEU A 198 1.60 -42.74 4.71
N THR A 199 2.21 -41.58 5.01
CA THR A 199 3.59 -41.46 5.49
C THR A 199 3.84 -42.34 6.72
N ILE A 200 2.88 -42.39 7.66
CA ILE A 200 2.99 -43.21 8.86
C ILE A 200 2.95 -44.71 8.52
N LEU A 201 2.12 -45.10 7.55
CA LEU A 201 1.95 -46.50 7.14
C LEU A 201 3.18 -47.01 6.39
N ARG A 202 3.87 -46.17 5.63
CA ARG A 202 5.12 -46.56 4.95
C ARG A 202 6.29 -46.84 5.89
N ASN A 203 6.20 -46.53 7.19
CA ASN A 203 7.17 -47.03 8.18
C ASN A 203 7.16 -48.57 8.33
N PHE A 204 6.15 -49.26 7.80
CA PHE A 204 6.03 -50.72 7.79
C PHE A 204 6.44 -51.35 6.45
N GLN A 205 7.03 -50.57 5.56
CA GLN A 205 7.59 -51.00 4.28
C GLN A 205 9.12 -50.97 4.34
N ASN A 206 9.78 -51.94 3.70
CA ASN A 206 11.24 -52.01 3.56
C ASN A 206 11.74 -51.45 2.22
N GLN A 207 10.89 -51.44 1.20
CA GLN A 207 11.13 -50.90 -0.13
C GLN A 207 11.50 -49.41 0.01
N PRO A 208 12.70 -49.00 -0.43
CA PRO A 208 13.14 -47.61 -0.38
C PRO A 208 12.18 -46.69 -1.13
N VAL A 209 11.86 -45.56 -0.51
CA VAL A 209 10.96 -44.53 -1.05
C VAL A 209 11.75 -43.24 -1.25
N THR A 210 11.68 -42.68 -2.46
CA THR A 210 12.22 -41.36 -2.78
C THR A 210 11.20 -40.30 -2.34
N GLY A 211 11.61 -39.40 -1.45
CA GLY A 211 10.77 -38.28 -1.00
C GLY A 211 10.68 -37.17 -2.04
N LEU A 212 9.46 -36.73 -2.34
CA LEU A 212 9.14 -35.57 -3.15
C LEU A 212 8.70 -34.44 -2.22
N ASP A 213 9.58 -33.46 -1.98
CA ASP A 213 9.29 -32.36 -1.07
C ASP A 213 8.47 -31.29 -1.79
N SER A 214 7.31 -30.93 -1.23
CA SER A 214 6.44 -29.88 -1.76
C SER A 214 6.84 -28.47 -1.32
N GLY A 215 7.74 -28.34 -0.33
CA GLY A 215 8.06 -27.07 0.34
C GLY A 215 6.90 -26.45 1.12
N ALA A 216 5.75 -27.14 1.21
CA ALA A 216 4.48 -26.59 1.71
C ALA A 216 3.83 -27.45 2.80
N GLU A 217 4.61 -28.32 3.47
CA GLU A 217 4.13 -29.22 4.54
C GLU A 217 3.44 -28.49 5.72
N SER A 218 3.76 -27.21 5.94
CA SER A 218 3.16 -26.41 7.01
C SER A 218 1.78 -25.84 6.69
N VAL A 219 1.40 -25.79 5.42
CA VAL A 219 0.15 -25.15 4.95
C VAL A 219 -0.79 -26.13 4.25
N LEU A 220 -0.26 -27.17 3.61
CA LEU A 220 -1.06 -28.22 3.01
C LEU A 220 -1.37 -29.32 4.03
N ASN A 221 -2.61 -29.78 4.06
CA ASN A 221 -2.96 -30.95 4.84
C ASN A 221 -2.47 -32.25 4.16
N SER A 222 -2.41 -33.34 4.93
CA SER A 222 -1.90 -34.62 4.44
C SER A 222 -2.69 -35.21 3.25
N VAL A 223 -3.95 -34.83 3.06
CA VAL A 223 -4.77 -35.27 1.92
C VAL A 223 -4.41 -34.48 0.66
N GLN A 224 -4.16 -33.17 0.78
CA GLN A 224 -3.66 -32.33 -0.31
C GLN A 224 -2.27 -32.80 -0.77
N LEU A 225 -1.38 -33.10 0.19
CA LEU A 225 -0.06 -33.67 -0.11
C LEU A 225 -0.15 -35.06 -0.78
N HIS A 226 -1.28 -35.77 -0.65
CA HIS A 226 -1.54 -37.07 -1.27
C HIS A 226 -2.21 -36.96 -2.66
N SER A 227 -1.98 -35.85 -3.36
CA SER A 227 -2.47 -35.64 -4.73
C SER A 227 -1.52 -36.25 -5.75
N MET A 228 -2.02 -37.13 -6.61
CA MET A 228 -1.19 -37.72 -7.68
C MET A 228 -0.71 -36.68 -8.69
N ALA A 229 -1.53 -35.66 -8.97
CA ALA A 229 -1.12 -34.55 -9.83
C ALA A 229 0.04 -33.77 -9.20
N LEU A 230 -0.01 -33.52 -7.88
CA LEU A 230 1.11 -32.92 -7.15
C LEU A 230 2.37 -33.80 -7.24
N ALA A 231 2.26 -35.10 -7.00
CA ALA A 231 3.40 -36.01 -7.11
C ALA A 231 4.04 -35.99 -8.52
N ALA A 232 3.23 -35.95 -9.57
CA ALA A 232 3.72 -35.82 -10.95
C ALA A 232 4.44 -34.48 -11.18
N MET A 233 3.89 -33.36 -10.69
CA MET A 233 4.52 -32.04 -10.79
C MET A 233 5.86 -31.98 -10.02
N LEU A 234 5.93 -32.55 -8.81
CA LEU A 234 7.17 -32.59 -8.02
C LEU A 234 8.22 -33.50 -8.64
N LEU A 235 7.81 -34.62 -9.26
CA LEU A 235 8.72 -35.49 -9.98
C LEU A 235 9.28 -34.79 -11.23
N TYR A 236 8.44 -34.04 -11.96
CA TYR A 236 8.89 -33.19 -13.06
C TYR A 236 9.96 -32.20 -12.61
N ALA A 237 9.73 -31.50 -11.49
CA ALA A 237 10.71 -30.58 -10.93
C ALA A 237 12.03 -31.30 -10.55
N SER A 238 11.93 -32.46 -9.91
CA SER A 238 13.09 -33.28 -9.55
C SER A 238 13.91 -33.71 -10.77
N ASP A 239 13.26 -34.26 -11.80
CA ASP A 239 13.91 -34.75 -13.02
C ASP A 239 14.60 -33.63 -13.81
N ASN A 240 14.05 -32.42 -13.75
CA ASN A 240 14.60 -31.24 -14.39
C ASN A 240 15.53 -30.42 -13.47
N ASN A 241 15.80 -30.88 -12.24
CA ASN A 241 16.63 -30.20 -11.24
C ASN A 241 16.14 -28.77 -10.90
N LEU A 242 14.82 -28.56 -10.87
CA LEU A 242 14.18 -27.30 -10.49
C LEU A 242 14.07 -27.25 -8.96
N THR A 243 14.83 -26.37 -8.30
CA THR A 243 14.85 -26.25 -6.83
C THR A 243 14.52 -24.86 -6.30
N ASN A 244 14.58 -23.83 -7.15
CA ASN A 244 14.52 -22.43 -6.73
C ASN A 244 13.11 -21.97 -6.34
N TRP A 245 12.08 -22.64 -6.83
CA TRP A 245 10.67 -22.40 -6.48
C TRP A 245 10.35 -22.68 -4.99
N SER A 246 11.17 -23.47 -4.29
CA SER A 246 10.84 -23.95 -2.94
C SER A 246 10.60 -22.84 -1.91
N ALA A 247 11.16 -21.64 -2.09
CA ALA A 247 10.94 -20.53 -1.15
C ALA A 247 9.51 -19.96 -1.22
N ILE A 248 8.88 -19.88 -2.40
CA ILE A 248 7.49 -19.42 -2.55
C ILE A 248 6.48 -20.55 -2.27
N ALA A 249 6.95 -21.78 -2.08
CA ALA A 249 6.12 -22.97 -1.89
C ALA A 249 4.95 -22.81 -0.88
N PRO A 250 5.14 -22.20 0.31
CA PRO A 250 4.07 -22.04 1.30
C PRO A 250 2.93 -21.11 0.86
N TYR A 251 3.17 -20.24 -0.12
CA TYR A 251 2.19 -19.29 -0.62
C TYR A 251 1.55 -19.77 -1.90
N TRP A 252 2.34 -20.39 -2.77
CA TRP A 252 1.87 -20.76 -4.10
C TRP A 252 1.19 -22.13 -4.16
N MET A 253 1.68 -23.13 -3.41
CA MET A 253 1.13 -24.48 -3.50
C MET A 253 -0.34 -24.52 -3.07
N PRO A 254 -0.78 -23.80 -2.02
CA PRO A 254 -2.20 -23.74 -1.65
C PRO A 254 -3.13 -23.31 -2.79
N GLU A 255 -2.68 -22.45 -3.71
CA GLU A 255 -3.52 -21.93 -4.79
C GLU A 255 -3.84 -22.97 -5.87
N LEU A 256 -3.14 -24.11 -5.91
CA LEU A 256 -3.55 -25.28 -6.70
C LEU A 256 -4.93 -25.82 -6.26
N TRP A 257 -5.37 -25.55 -5.04
CA TRP A 257 -6.68 -25.95 -4.50
C TRP A 257 -7.72 -24.82 -4.53
N ASN A 258 -7.43 -23.69 -5.17
CA ASN A 258 -8.34 -22.58 -5.29
C ASN A 258 -9.27 -22.74 -6.51
N ASP A 259 -10.55 -23.06 -6.26
CA ASP A 259 -11.53 -23.28 -7.33
C ASP A 259 -11.84 -22.01 -8.13
N ASP A 260 -11.74 -20.82 -7.53
CA ASP A 260 -11.98 -19.56 -8.24
C ASP A 260 -10.85 -19.26 -9.24
N VAL A 261 -9.60 -19.45 -8.83
CA VAL A 261 -8.40 -19.39 -9.69
C VAL A 261 -8.52 -20.39 -10.84
N ALA A 262 -8.86 -21.63 -10.53
CA ALA A 262 -9.01 -22.68 -11.54
C ALA A 262 -10.14 -22.38 -12.54
N SER A 263 -11.29 -21.92 -12.05
CA SER A 263 -12.43 -21.57 -12.90
C SER A 263 -12.09 -20.41 -13.84
N ALA A 264 -11.42 -19.38 -13.31
CA ALA A 264 -10.97 -18.23 -14.08
C ALA A 264 -9.88 -18.57 -15.11
N ALA A 265 -9.04 -19.58 -14.85
CA ALA A 265 -8.12 -20.14 -15.84
C ALA A 265 -8.83 -20.82 -17.03
N GLY A 266 -10.12 -21.14 -16.90
CA GLY A 266 -10.95 -21.71 -17.95
C GLY A 266 -11.02 -23.25 -17.97
N VAL A 267 -10.56 -23.92 -16.91
CA VAL A 267 -10.51 -25.40 -16.85
C VAL A 267 -11.89 -26.05 -16.71
N ASP A 268 -12.91 -25.28 -16.33
CA ASP A 268 -14.28 -25.72 -16.07
C ASP A 268 -14.94 -26.44 -17.25
N VAL A 269 -14.51 -26.15 -18.48
CA VAL A 269 -15.05 -26.79 -19.69
C VAL A 269 -14.61 -28.25 -19.84
N TYR A 270 -13.57 -28.66 -19.11
CA TYR A 270 -12.97 -30.00 -19.20
C TYR A 270 -13.39 -30.94 -18.07
N LYS A 271 -13.85 -30.38 -16.95
CA LYS A 271 -14.24 -31.19 -15.79
C LYS A 271 -15.59 -31.88 -15.98
N THR A 272 -15.77 -33.02 -15.34
CA THR A 272 -17.06 -33.69 -15.24
C THR A 272 -17.96 -33.02 -14.21
N ALA A 273 -19.23 -33.39 -14.17
CA ALA A 273 -20.19 -32.86 -13.19
C ALA A 273 -19.81 -33.14 -11.72
N THR A 274 -18.95 -34.14 -11.47
CA THR A 274 -18.51 -34.51 -10.12
C THR A 274 -17.12 -33.99 -9.76
N GLY A 275 -16.38 -33.42 -10.71
CA GLY A 275 -15.03 -32.87 -10.50
C GLY A 275 -15.03 -31.44 -9.96
N SER A 276 -14.05 -31.12 -9.11
CA SER A 276 -13.73 -29.74 -8.74
C SER A 276 -12.86 -29.07 -9.82
N SER A 277 -12.92 -27.74 -9.88
CA SER A 277 -12.17 -26.96 -10.86
C SER A 277 -10.67 -27.00 -10.56
N SER A 278 -10.30 -26.86 -9.29
CA SER A 278 -8.93 -27.02 -8.77
C SER A 278 -8.29 -28.37 -9.08
N THR A 279 -9.03 -29.47 -8.99
CA THR A 279 -8.50 -30.79 -9.34
C THR A 279 -8.23 -30.88 -10.84
N ALA A 280 -9.12 -30.32 -11.68
CA ALA A 280 -8.92 -30.29 -13.13
C ALA A 280 -7.70 -29.46 -13.50
N LEU A 281 -7.52 -28.30 -12.84
CA LEU A 281 -6.33 -27.46 -12.99
C LEU A 281 -5.04 -28.23 -12.70
N GLN A 282 -4.97 -28.90 -11.53
CA GLN A 282 -3.80 -29.69 -11.13
C GLN A 282 -3.47 -30.79 -12.15
N GLU A 283 -4.48 -31.58 -12.55
CA GLU A 283 -4.29 -32.68 -13.52
C GLU A 283 -3.85 -32.14 -14.89
N MET A 284 -4.45 -31.04 -15.36
CA MET A 284 -4.12 -30.43 -16.65
C MET A 284 -2.70 -29.84 -16.68
N ILE A 285 -2.26 -29.17 -15.61
CA ILE A 285 -0.87 -28.72 -15.48
C ILE A 285 0.07 -29.93 -15.45
N ALA A 286 -0.22 -30.96 -14.66
CA ALA A 286 0.62 -32.16 -14.60
C ALA A 286 0.72 -32.89 -15.96
N TYR A 287 -0.38 -32.98 -16.72
CA TYR A 287 -0.37 -33.55 -18.07
C TYR A 287 0.49 -32.76 -19.05
N SER A 288 0.65 -31.46 -18.84
CA SER A 288 1.51 -30.64 -19.70
C SER A 288 3.00 -30.94 -19.53
N ALA A 289 3.38 -31.89 -18.68
CA ALA A 289 4.73 -32.46 -18.69
C ALA A 289 5.01 -33.33 -19.92
N ILE A 290 3.99 -33.80 -20.64
CA ILE A 290 4.12 -34.64 -21.83
C ILE A 290 4.74 -33.83 -22.97
N ASP A 291 5.97 -34.17 -23.35
CA ASP A 291 6.77 -33.53 -24.41
C ASP A 291 6.86 -34.37 -25.71
N GLU A 292 6.11 -35.47 -25.78
CA GLU A 292 6.12 -36.39 -26.92
C GLU A 292 4.73 -36.96 -27.22
N GLY A 293 4.50 -37.35 -28.49
CA GLY A 293 3.23 -37.96 -28.90
C GLY A 293 2.02 -37.03 -28.73
N THR A 294 0.96 -37.54 -28.10
CA THR A 294 -0.29 -36.79 -27.83
C THR A 294 -0.19 -35.98 -26.54
N MET A 295 -0.01 -34.67 -26.68
CA MET A 295 0.05 -33.70 -25.59
C MET A 295 -1.36 -33.22 -25.25
N LEU A 296 -2.02 -33.88 -24.29
CA LEU A 296 -3.46 -33.69 -24.01
C LEU A 296 -3.87 -32.25 -23.70
N TYR A 297 -2.99 -31.54 -23.02
CA TYR A 297 -3.19 -30.18 -22.49
C TYR A 297 -1.97 -29.30 -22.77
N GLY A 298 -1.33 -29.50 -23.92
CA GLY A 298 -0.11 -28.79 -24.28
C GLY A 298 1.14 -29.35 -23.58
N ASP A 299 2.27 -28.67 -23.74
CA ASP A 299 3.57 -29.04 -23.15
C ASP A 299 4.28 -27.87 -22.44
N VAL A 300 3.64 -26.70 -22.34
CA VAL A 300 4.28 -25.47 -21.82
C VAL A 300 3.81 -25.04 -20.43
N ALA A 301 2.64 -25.51 -19.99
CA ALA A 301 2.03 -25.01 -18.75
C ALA A 301 2.84 -25.38 -17.50
N ILE A 302 3.38 -26.59 -17.40
CA ILE A 302 4.21 -27.01 -16.26
C ILE A 302 5.57 -26.30 -16.23
N GLU A 303 6.10 -25.95 -17.41
CA GLU A 303 7.33 -25.14 -17.52
C GLU A 303 7.07 -23.74 -16.98
N SER A 304 6.05 -23.05 -17.49
CA SER A 304 5.62 -21.74 -17.00
C SER A 304 5.28 -21.76 -15.51
N PHE A 305 4.62 -22.81 -15.03
CA PHE A 305 4.29 -23.01 -13.61
C PHE A 305 5.54 -22.92 -12.73
N PHE A 306 6.60 -23.69 -13.03
CA PHE A 306 7.82 -23.67 -12.22
C PHE A 306 8.75 -22.48 -12.51
N ASP A 307 8.70 -21.91 -13.70
CA ASP A 307 9.45 -20.70 -14.06
C ASP A 307 8.93 -19.49 -13.27
N ASP A 308 7.61 -19.25 -13.31
CA ASP A 308 6.97 -18.17 -12.55
C ASP A 308 7.21 -18.33 -11.04
N ALA A 309 7.12 -19.56 -10.51
CA ALA A 309 7.41 -19.83 -9.11
C ALA A 309 8.88 -19.57 -8.74
N THR A 310 9.81 -19.84 -9.66
CA THR A 310 11.24 -19.55 -9.46
C THR A 310 11.49 -18.05 -9.37
N ASP A 311 10.83 -17.27 -10.22
CA ASP A 311 10.97 -15.81 -10.22
C ASP A 311 10.28 -15.17 -9.01
N LEU A 312 9.08 -15.64 -8.64
CA LEU A 312 8.41 -15.20 -7.40
C LEU A 312 9.22 -15.55 -6.13
N ALA A 313 9.92 -16.70 -6.12
CA ALA A 313 10.75 -17.10 -4.99
C ALA A 313 11.87 -16.10 -4.67
N THR A 314 12.25 -15.24 -5.63
CA THR A 314 13.23 -14.16 -5.39
C THR A 314 12.71 -13.05 -4.46
N LEU A 315 11.39 -12.98 -4.23
CA LEU A 315 10.78 -12.04 -3.27
C LEU A 315 10.82 -12.54 -1.82
N VAL A 316 10.86 -13.87 -1.62
CA VAL A 316 10.71 -14.50 -0.30
C VAL A 316 12.04 -14.64 0.44
N PRO A 317 12.10 -14.49 1.78
CA PRO A 317 11.03 -14.07 2.69
C PRO A 317 11.03 -12.56 3.01
N GLY A 318 11.97 -11.81 2.43
CA GLY A 318 12.41 -10.53 2.99
C GLY A 318 11.86 -9.27 2.34
N ASN A 319 11.36 -9.31 1.10
CA ASN A 319 11.21 -8.08 0.32
C ASN A 319 9.77 -7.53 0.23
N VAL A 320 8.77 -8.34 0.56
CA VAL A 320 7.36 -7.91 0.72
C VAL A 320 6.98 -7.94 2.23
N GLY A 321 7.91 -8.34 3.09
CA GLY A 321 7.70 -8.69 4.49
C GLY A 321 7.32 -7.56 5.45
N ASP A 322 7.26 -6.32 4.96
CA ASP A 322 6.84 -5.13 5.73
C ASP A 322 5.53 -4.50 5.21
N ILE A 323 4.85 -5.13 4.23
CA ILE A 323 3.68 -4.55 3.54
C ILE A 323 2.36 -4.57 4.36
N SER A 324 2.23 -5.39 5.42
CA SER A 324 1.11 -5.25 6.36
C SER A 324 1.24 -6.19 7.57
N SER A 325 0.35 -6.07 8.56
CA SER A 325 0.17 -7.07 9.63
C SER A 325 -0.27 -8.47 9.16
N THR A 326 -0.49 -8.68 7.85
CA THR A 326 -0.83 -9.96 7.21
C THR A 326 -0.02 -10.20 5.93
N ASN A 327 1.31 -10.27 6.09
CA ASN A 327 2.34 -10.56 5.07
C ASN A 327 2.05 -11.70 4.07
N ASP A 328 1.14 -12.61 4.39
CA ASP A 328 0.85 -13.78 3.55
C ASP A 328 -0.02 -13.45 2.32
N MET A 329 -0.69 -12.29 2.29
CA MET A 329 -1.70 -11.98 1.26
C MET A 329 -1.08 -11.61 -0.10
N VAL A 330 -0.07 -10.72 -0.14
CA VAL A 330 0.55 -10.31 -1.42
C VAL A 330 1.26 -11.48 -2.11
N TYR A 331 2.00 -12.31 -1.37
CA TYR A 331 2.64 -13.50 -1.95
C TYR A 331 1.61 -14.49 -2.49
N ARG A 332 0.50 -14.66 -1.77
CA ARG A 332 -0.61 -15.51 -2.20
C ARG A 332 -1.25 -14.96 -3.48
N ASP A 333 -1.56 -13.68 -3.54
CA ASP A 333 -2.25 -13.09 -4.70
C ASP A 333 -1.36 -13.09 -5.95
N LEU A 334 -0.05 -12.81 -5.83
CA LEU A 334 0.91 -12.98 -6.93
C LEU A 334 0.99 -14.44 -7.38
N SER A 335 0.93 -15.39 -6.43
CA SER A 335 0.90 -16.82 -6.74
C SER A 335 -0.38 -17.24 -7.47
N GLN A 336 -1.53 -16.62 -7.13
CA GLN A 336 -2.80 -16.83 -7.84
C GLN A 336 -2.67 -16.42 -9.31
N VAL A 337 -2.03 -15.28 -9.61
CA VAL A 337 -1.81 -14.84 -11.00
C VAL A 337 -0.97 -15.88 -11.76
N ALA A 338 0.17 -16.31 -11.22
CA ALA A 338 1.05 -17.29 -11.86
C ALA A 338 0.37 -18.64 -12.12
N ILE A 339 -0.35 -19.16 -11.11
CA ILE A 339 -1.05 -20.45 -11.22
C ILE A 339 -2.22 -20.37 -12.19
N GLN A 340 -2.95 -19.26 -12.18
CA GLN A 340 -4.01 -19.03 -13.15
C GLN A 340 -3.46 -19.02 -14.58
N TYR A 341 -2.31 -18.39 -14.81
CA TYR A 341 -1.68 -18.33 -16.13
C TYR A 341 -1.26 -19.73 -16.62
N ALA A 342 -0.57 -20.51 -15.78
CA ALA A 342 -0.24 -21.91 -16.10
C ALA A 342 -1.50 -22.74 -16.40
N GLY A 343 -2.56 -22.56 -15.62
CA GLY A 343 -3.86 -23.18 -15.88
C GLY A 343 -4.47 -22.77 -17.21
N HIS A 344 -4.35 -21.50 -17.57
CA HIS A 344 -4.86 -20.94 -18.81
C HIS A 344 -4.14 -21.55 -20.02
N LEU A 345 -2.81 -21.65 -19.95
CA LEU A 345 -1.99 -22.34 -20.96
C LEU A 345 -2.40 -23.82 -21.12
N ALA A 346 -2.67 -24.52 -20.02
CA ALA A 346 -3.12 -25.91 -20.05
C ALA A 346 -4.54 -26.06 -20.65
N ALA A 347 -5.44 -25.13 -20.30
CA ALA A 347 -6.80 -25.06 -20.84
C ALA A 347 -6.82 -24.76 -22.35
N ASP A 348 -5.90 -23.94 -22.82
CA ASP A 348 -5.71 -23.67 -24.24
C ASP A 348 -4.97 -24.79 -24.98
N LYS A 349 -4.31 -25.68 -24.22
CA LYS A 349 -3.47 -26.78 -24.72
C LYS A 349 -2.27 -26.27 -25.50
N SER A 350 -1.65 -25.19 -25.01
CA SER A 350 -0.61 -24.48 -25.73
C SER A 350 0.65 -25.33 -25.91
N THR A 351 1.29 -25.17 -27.06
CA THR A 351 2.58 -25.80 -27.41
C THR A 351 3.60 -24.77 -27.91
N ASP A 352 3.33 -23.49 -27.64
CA ASP A 352 4.21 -22.41 -28.07
C ASP A 352 5.36 -22.25 -27.07
N ALA A 353 6.55 -22.69 -27.49
CA ALA A 353 7.76 -22.60 -26.69
C ALA A 353 8.15 -21.16 -26.28
N ALA A 354 7.53 -20.12 -26.84
CA ALA A 354 7.71 -18.75 -26.37
C ALA A 354 7.05 -18.47 -25.00
N LEU A 355 6.09 -19.31 -24.58
CA LEU A 355 5.29 -19.11 -23.37
C LEU A 355 5.85 -19.83 -22.14
N VAL A 356 6.94 -20.58 -22.28
CA VAL A 356 7.57 -21.36 -21.19
C VAL A 356 8.11 -20.48 -20.07
N THR A 357 8.44 -19.22 -20.37
CA THR A 357 8.96 -18.25 -19.38
C THR A 357 7.87 -17.55 -18.58
N GLY A 358 6.63 -18.03 -18.68
CA GLY A 358 5.50 -17.52 -17.91
C GLY A 358 5.22 -16.02 -18.11
N ILE A 359 4.72 -15.40 -17.05
CA ILE A 359 4.35 -13.96 -16.98
C ILE A 359 5.07 -13.22 -15.86
N VAL A 360 5.77 -13.93 -15.00
CA VAL A 360 6.60 -13.39 -13.94
C VAL A 360 8.04 -13.37 -14.43
N ASN A 361 8.71 -12.23 -14.31
CA ASN A 361 10.13 -12.12 -14.61
C ASN A 361 10.90 -11.52 -13.44
N SER A 362 11.96 -12.20 -12.97
CA SER A 362 12.90 -11.65 -12.01
C SER A 362 14.19 -11.20 -12.69
N SER A 363 14.45 -9.89 -12.69
CA SER A 363 15.71 -9.35 -13.20
C SER A 363 16.13 -8.07 -12.48
N LEU A 364 17.45 -7.89 -12.30
CA LEU A 364 18.05 -6.70 -11.69
C LEU A 364 17.51 -6.34 -10.28
N GLY A 365 17.03 -7.34 -9.53
CA GLY A 365 16.44 -7.11 -8.20
C GLY A 365 15.00 -6.61 -8.24
N ILE A 366 14.29 -6.83 -9.35
CA ILE A 366 12.88 -6.49 -9.54
C ILE A 366 12.16 -7.73 -10.05
N VAL A 367 11.02 -8.06 -9.46
CA VAL A 367 10.05 -9.01 -10.01
C VAL A 367 8.97 -8.24 -10.74
N THR A 368 8.75 -8.56 -12.01
CA THR A 368 7.73 -7.96 -12.87
C THR A 368 6.68 -9.02 -13.19
N VAL A 369 5.40 -8.69 -13.07
CA VAL A 369 4.28 -9.57 -13.44
C VAL A 369 3.45 -8.89 -14.52
N ASN A 370 3.28 -9.56 -15.66
CA ASN A 370 2.59 -9.03 -16.81
C ASN A 370 1.09 -9.39 -16.77
N LEU A 371 0.23 -8.38 -16.60
CA LEU A 371 -1.23 -8.52 -16.55
C LEU A 371 -1.90 -8.04 -17.85
N ASN A 372 -1.11 -7.68 -18.87
CA ASN A 372 -1.64 -7.21 -20.13
C ASN A 372 -2.41 -8.34 -20.82
N SER A 373 -3.66 -8.05 -21.18
CA SER A 373 -4.53 -9.01 -21.85
C SER A 373 -3.99 -9.53 -23.19
N SER A 374 -3.11 -8.79 -23.87
CA SER A 374 -2.44 -9.31 -25.07
C SER A 374 -1.45 -10.43 -24.74
N THR A 375 -0.73 -10.36 -23.61
CA THR A 375 0.13 -11.45 -23.11
C THR A 375 -0.71 -12.69 -22.81
N TRP A 376 -1.85 -12.49 -22.15
CA TRP A 376 -2.80 -13.57 -21.83
C TRP A 376 -3.54 -14.13 -23.04
N LEU A 377 -3.40 -13.52 -24.21
CA LEU A 377 -3.96 -13.99 -25.48
C LEU A 377 -2.88 -14.47 -26.47
N ASP A 378 -1.61 -14.20 -26.20
CA ASP A 378 -0.55 -14.45 -27.17
C ASP A 378 -0.29 -15.95 -27.30
N GLY A 379 -0.25 -16.43 -28.54
CA GLY A 379 -0.17 -17.86 -28.83
C GLY A 379 -1.40 -18.68 -28.43
N GLN A 380 -2.50 -18.06 -27.97
CA GLN A 380 -3.68 -18.75 -27.43
C GLN A 380 -4.91 -18.71 -28.34
N SER A 381 -5.80 -19.69 -28.21
CA SER A 381 -7.04 -19.82 -29.00
C SER A 381 -8.25 -19.09 -28.42
N ALA A 382 -8.14 -18.58 -27.18
CA ALA A 382 -9.20 -17.83 -26.50
C ALA A 382 -9.58 -16.54 -27.26
N ALA A 383 -10.88 -16.19 -27.22
CA ALA A 383 -11.40 -15.01 -27.93
C ALA A 383 -11.29 -13.70 -27.13
N SER A 384 -11.02 -13.80 -25.83
CA SER A 384 -10.84 -12.68 -24.89
C SER A 384 -9.97 -13.15 -23.73
N ALA A 385 -9.14 -12.25 -23.18
CA ALA A 385 -8.36 -12.56 -22.01
C ALA A 385 -9.28 -12.92 -20.82
N PRO A 386 -8.88 -13.88 -19.97
CA PRO A 386 -9.63 -14.20 -18.77
C PRO A 386 -9.56 -13.04 -17.76
N GLU A 387 -10.53 -13.02 -16.85
CA GLU A 387 -10.45 -12.20 -15.64
C GLU A 387 -9.34 -12.74 -14.74
N ILE A 388 -8.41 -11.89 -14.29
CA ILE A 388 -7.24 -12.31 -13.50
C ILE A 388 -7.55 -12.13 -12.01
N ILE A 389 -7.97 -13.22 -11.35
CA ILE A 389 -8.44 -13.21 -9.95
C ILE A 389 -7.34 -12.73 -9.00
N GLY A 390 -6.11 -13.19 -9.20
CA GLY A 390 -4.98 -12.75 -8.38
C GLY A 390 -4.70 -11.25 -8.49
N ALA A 391 -4.94 -10.62 -9.64
CA ALA A 391 -4.73 -9.18 -9.82
C ALA A 391 -5.82 -8.36 -9.11
N GLU A 392 -7.07 -8.83 -9.15
CA GLU A 392 -8.19 -8.26 -8.42
C GLU A 392 -7.93 -8.29 -6.91
N ASN A 393 -7.58 -9.46 -6.39
CA ASN A 393 -7.26 -9.65 -4.97
C ASN A 393 -6.06 -8.79 -4.56
N LEU A 394 -4.99 -8.78 -5.36
CA LEU A 394 -3.79 -8.01 -5.06
C LEU A 394 -4.05 -6.51 -4.91
N VAL A 395 -4.79 -5.89 -5.85
CA VAL A 395 -5.11 -4.46 -5.78
C VAL A 395 -5.95 -4.14 -4.54
N ARG A 396 -6.92 -5.01 -4.21
CA ARG A 396 -7.76 -4.86 -3.02
C ARG A 396 -6.95 -4.99 -1.75
N ASP A 397 -6.20 -6.09 -1.62
CA ASP A 397 -5.46 -6.44 -0.42
C ASP A 397 -4.40 -5.38 -0.10
N VAL A 398 -3.72 -4.84 -1.11
CA VAL A 398 -2.72 -3.76 -0.94
C VAL A 398 -3.33 -2.46 -0.42
N ILE A 399 -4.43 -2.00 -1.04
CA ILE A 399 -5.05 -0.76 -0.61
C ILE A 399 -5.70 -0.96 0.76
N MET A 400 -6.46 -2.04 0.94
CA MET A 400 -7.26 -2.25 2.15
C MET A 400 -6.43 -2.59 3.39
N SER A 401 -5.26 -3.21 3.21
CA SER A 401 -4.29 -3.42 4.29
C SER A 401 -3.61 -2.12 4.74
N THR A 402 -3.58 -1.09 3.91
CA THR A 402 -2.95 0.20 4.24
C THR A 402 -3.94 1.21 4.83
N VAL A 403 -5.17 1.28 4.31
CA VAL A 403 -6.17 2.30 4.71
C VAL A 403 -6.96 1.97 5.99
N GLY A 404 -6.59 0.92 6.72
CA GLY A 404 -7.06 0.68 8.10
C GLY A 404 -8.49 0.15 8.27
N THR A 405 -8.96 -0.77 7.40
CA THR A 405 -10.25 -1.47 7.65
C THR A 405 -10.15 -2.59 8.71
N PRO A 406 -11.24 -2.92 9.44
CA PRO A 406 -11.12 -3.65 10.71
C PRO A 406 -10.70 -5.13 10.60
N THR A 407 -10.79 -5.78 9.45
CA THR A 407 -10.42 -7.20 9.26
C THR A 407 -10.31 -7.58 7.78
N PRO A 408 -9.38 -8.49 7.38
CA PRO A 408 -9.25 -9.01 6.01
C PRO A 408 -10.54 -9.55 5.38
N GLU A 409 -11.42 -10.14 6.19
CA GLU A 409 -12.72 -10.70 5.75
C GLU A 409 -13.69 -9.63 5.20
N ASP A 410 -13.40 -8.34 5.41
CA ASP A 410 -14.21 -7.22 4.94
C ASP A 410 -13.53 -6.41 3.81
N TYR A 411 -12.39 -6.86 3.25
CA TYR A 411 -11.63 -6.08 2.25
C TYR A 411 -12.41 -5.82 0.97
N ASP A 412 -13.16 -6.80 0.44
CA ASP A 412 -14.01 -6.57 -0.74
C ASP A 412 -15.07 -5.50 -0.48
N VAL A 413 -15.76 -5.58 0.66
CA VAL A 413 -16.79 -4.62 1.05
C VAL A 413 -16.18 -3.25 1.30
N GLY A 414 -15.00 -3.20 1.92
CA GLY A 414 -14.24 -1.98 2.17
C GLY A 414 -13.81 -1.31 0.87
N PHE A 415 -13.22 -2.06 -0.05
CA PHE A 415 -12.76 -1.57 -1.34
C PHE A 415 -13.93 -1.05 -2.20
N GLN A 416 -15.02 -1.82 -2.27
CA GLN A 416 -16.24 -1.39 -2.94
C GLN A 416 -16.87 -0.16 -2.26
N ASN A 417 -16.70 0.00 -0.95
CA ASN A 417 -17.14 1.22 -0.27
C ASN A 417 -16.26 2.44 -0.56
N LEU A 418 -14.96 2.24 -0.78
CA LEU A 418 -13.98 3.28 -1.04
C LEU A 418 -14.07 3.78 -2.49
N PHE A 419 -14.02 2.87 -3.47
CA PHE A 419 -13.96 3.22 -4.89
C PHE A 419 -15.29 3.12 -5.64
N LYS A 420 -16.31 2.47 -5.06
CA LYS A 420 -17.62 2.24 -5.70
C LYS A 420 -17.43 1.60 -7.08
N SER A 421 -18.26 1.96 -8.06
CA SER A 421 -18.13 1.52 -9.45
C SER A 421 -16.80 1.91 -10.12
N GLY A 422 -16.03 2.84 -9.53
CA GLY A 422 -14.69 3.18 -10.01
C GLY A 422 -13.62 2.14 -9.66
N GLY A 423 -13.90 1.22 -8.72
CA GLY A 423 -12.97 0.17 -8.29
C GLY A 423 -12.66 -0.82 -9.41
N ASP A 424 -13.69 -1.28 -10.12
CA ASP A 424 -13.53 -2.23 -11.23
C ASP A 424 -12.68 -1.63 -12.36
N ALA A 425 -12.86 -0.33 -12.64
CA ALA A 425 -12.05 0.39 -13.63
C ALA A 425 -10.60 0.60 -13.18
N LEU A 426 -10.34 0.78 -11.88
CA LEU A 426 -9.00 0.83 -11.33
C LEU A 426 -8.30 -0.53 -11.52
N ILE A 427 -8.94 -1.62 -11.10
CA ILE A 427 -8.41 -2.98 -11.21
C ILE A 427 -8.14 -3.34 -12.67
N ALA A 428 -9.12 -3.16 -13.56
CA ALA A 428 -8.97 -3.44 -14.99
C ALA A 428 -7.92 -2.53 -15.68
N GLY A 429 -7.61 -1.38 -15.09
CA GLY A 429 -6.57 -0.47 -15.56
C GLY A 429 -5.16 -0.93 -15.21
N ILE A 430 -4.98 -1.75 -14.16
CA ILE A 430 -3.65 -2.26 -13.78
C ILE A 430 -3.24 -3.38 -14.74
N THR A 431 -2.15 -3.13 -15.48
CA THR A 431 -1.67 -4.04 -16.54
C THR A 431 -0.30 -4.63 -16.24
N GLU A 432 0.34 -4.19 -15.16
CA GLU A 432 1.65 -4.66 -14.75
C GLU A 432 1.80 -4.51 -13.24
N VAL A 433 2.55 -5.42 -12.63
CA VAL A 433 3.00 -5.34 -11.25
C VAL A 433 4.52 -5.37 -11.21
N LYS A 434 5.17 -4.48 -10.45
CA LYS A 434 6.62 -4.56 -10.19
C LYS A 434 6.89 -4.52 -8.69
N ALA A 435 7.68 -5.47 -8.20
CA ALA A 435 8.09 -5.55 -6.81
C ALA A 435 9.61 -5.53 -6.69
N ALA A 436 10.13 -4.71 -5.79
CA ALA A 436 11.53 -4.76 -5.41
C ALA A 436 11.85 -6.11 -4.75
N ALA A 437 12.79 -6.85 -5.32
CA ALA A 437 13.34 -8.09 -4.79
C ALA A 437 14.72 -7.90 -4.16
N SER A 438 15.19 -6.65 -4.04
CA SER A 438 16.47 -6.30 -3.45
C SER A 438 16.30 -5.21 -2.39
N PRO A 439 17.02 -5.30 -1.26
CA PRO A 439 17.14 -4.20 -0.31
C PRO A 439 18.04 -3.04 -0.81
N ALA A 440 18.66 -3.17 -1.99
CA ALA A 440 19.37 -2.07 -2.61
C ALA A 440 18.38 -1.12 -3.31
N GLY A 441 18.67 0.18 -3.33
CA GLY A 441 17.83 1.16 -4.03
C GLY A 441 17.63 0.77 -5.50
N VAL A 442 16.38 0.45 -5.84
CA VAL A 442 15.93 0.06 -7.18
C VAL A 442 15.00 1.13 -7.75
N THR A 443 14.92 1.20 -9.08
CA THR A 443 13.90 1.99 -9.76
C THR A 443 12.82 1.04 -10.28
N LEU A 444 11.60 1.21 -9.80
CA LEU A 444 10.40 0.54 -10.29
C LEU A 444 9.74 1.46 -11.31
N ASP A 445 9.90 1.13 -12.59
CA ASP A 445 9.41 1.93 -13.70
C ASP A 445 8.18 1.28 -14.35
N GLY A 446 7.00 1.85 -14.12
CA GLY A 446 5.74 1.40 -14.70
C GLY A 446 5.45 1.96 -16.10
N SER A 447 6.39 2.64 -16.74
CA SER A 447 6.19 3.20 -18.10
C SER A 447 6.10 2.14 -19.20
N ASP A 448 6.49 0.89 -18.91
CA ASP A 448 6.29 -0.26 -19.79
C ASP A 448 4.82 -0.71 -19.87
N ALA A 449 3.96 -0.21 -18.95
CA ALA A 449 2.52 -0.47 -18.98
C ALA A 449 1.90 0.05 -20.30
N PRO A 450 1.21 -0.80 -21.09
CA PRO A 450 0.71 -0.42 -22.41
C PRO A 450 -0.30 0.74 -22.36
N ASP A 451 -0.21 1.64 -23.34
CA ASP A 451 -1.05 2.84 -23.45
C ASP A 451 -2.56 2.58 -23.65
N THR A 452 -3.00 1.33 -23.88
CA THR A 452 -4.42 1.01 -24.05
C THR A 452 -4.78 -0.42 -23.66
N PHE A 453 -5.67 -0.55 -22.66
CA PHE A 453 -6.54 -1.71 -22.50
C PHE A 453 -8.01 -1.24 -22.44
N ALA A 454 -8.89 -1.84 -23.23
CA ALA A 454 -10.33 -1.51 -23.32
C ALA A 454 -10.71 -0.02 -23.53
N GLY A 455 -9.77 0.85 -23.93
CA GLY A 455 -9.99 2.29 -24.10
C GLY A 455 -9.58 3.16 -22.91
N THR A 456 -8.97 2.58 -21.87
CA THR A 456 -8.28 3.29 -20.77
C THR A 456 -6.76 3.08 -20.87
N VAL A 457 -5.98 4.06 -20.42
CA VAL A 457 -4.51 3.99 -20.38
C VAL A 457 -4.09 3.04 -19.26
N GLY A 458 -3.16 2.11 -19.53
CA GLY A 458 -2.69 1.13 -18.53
C GLY A 458 -1.92 1.78 -17.38
N GLY A 459 -2.20 1.34 -16.16
CA GLY A 459 -1.48 1.68 -14.94
C GLY A 459 -0.67 0.49 -14.41
N ALA A 460 0.18 0.76 -13.42
CA ALA A 460 1.02 -0.25 -12.77
C ALA A 460 0.81 -0.26 -11.25
N LEU A 461 1.02 -1.43 -10.64
CA LEU A 461 1.11 -1.60 -9.20
C LEU A 461 2.57 -1.84 -8.81
N LEU A 462 3.14 -0.95 -8.02
CA LEU A 462 4.57 -0.91 -7.71
C LEU A 462 4.80 -1.09 -6.21
N PHE A 463 5.69 -2.02 -5.83
CA PHE A 463 6.03 -2.34 -4.43
C PHE A 463 7.49 -2.06 -4.12
N GLY A 464 7.74 -1.08 -3.26
CA GLY A 464 9.08 -0.69 -2.83
C GLY A 464 9.75 -1.70 -1.92
N SER A 465 11.06 -1.57 -1.80
CA SER A 465 11.85 -2.42 -0.90
C SER A 465 11.60 -2.06 0.56
N PRO A 466 11.64 -3.01 1.49
CA PRO A 466 11.39 -2.77 2.92
C PRO A 466 12.40 -1.82 3.58
N ASP A 467 13.64 -1.81 3.08
CA ASP A 467 14.71 -0.91 3.55
C ASP A 467 14.57 0.53 3.02
N GLY A 468 13.58 0.79 2.16
CA GLY A 468 13.39 2.09 1.54
C GLY A 468 14.31 2.38 0.36
N SER A 469 14.41 3.65 -0.04
CA SER A 469 15.27 4.12 -1.15
C SER A 469 14.89 3.57 -2.53
N THR A 470 13.63 3.19 -2.72
CA THR A 470 13.03 2.87 -4.01
C THR A 470 12.69 4.14 -4.75
N SER A 471 12.97 4.18 -6.05
CA SER A 471 12.46 5.21 -6.95
C SER A 471 11.31 4.63 -7.77
N PHE A 472 10.13 5.24 -7.67
CA PHE A 472 8.94 4.85 -8.40
C PHE A 472 8.73 5.79 -9.58
N VAL A 473 8.47 5.23 -10.76
CA VAL A 473 8.07 5.98 -11.95
C VAL A 473 6.75 5.40 -12.43
N GLY A 474 5.69 6.20 -12.48
CA GLY A 474 4.37 5.76 -12.92
C GLY A 474 4.27 5.55 -14.43
N GLY A 475 3.33 4.71 -14.88
CA GLY A 475 2.88 4.68 -16.26
C GLY A 475 1.86 5.80 -16.55
N ASN A 476 1.41 5.93 -17.80
CA ASN A 476 0.47 7.00 -18.21
C ASN A 476 -0.96 6.84 -17.61
N GLY A 477 -1.31 5.67 -17.06
CA GLY A 477 -2.61 5.38 -16.43
C GLY A 477 -2.67 5.73 -14.94
N THR A 478 -3.59 5.07 -14.21
CA THR A 478 -3.65 5.19 -12.74
C THR A 478 -2.77 4.13 -12.09
N ASN A 479 -1.72 4.55 -11.41
CA ASN A 479 -0.76 3.69 -10.75
C ASN A 479 -1.05 3.63 -9.24
N ILE A 480 -0.66 2.52 -8.62
CA ILE A 480 -0.66 2.34 -7.18
C ILE A 480 0.80 2.11 -6.78
N MET A 481 1.35 2.99 -5.94
CA MET A 481 2.74 2.96 -5.51
C MET A 481 2.75 2.75 -4.01
N LEU A 482 3.27 1.60 -3.58
CA LEU A 482 3.43 1.27 -2.18
C LEU A 482 4.88 1.43 -1.77
N GLY A 483 5.17 2.54 -1.10
CA GLY A 483 6.47 2.77 -0.48
C GLY A 483 6.51 2.28 0.97
N GLN A 484 7.73 2.01 1.40
CA GLN A 484 8.03 1.43 2.70
C GLN A 484 8.68 2.46 3.59
N ALA A 485 9.75 3.13 3.15
CA ALA A 485 10.38 4.19 3.94
C ALA A 485 11.34 5.03 3.09
N SER A 486 11.19 6.34 3.09
CA SER A 486 12.19 7.21 2.45
C SER A 486 12.36 6.95 0.95
N ASP A 487 11.25 6.68 0.27
CA ASP A 487 11.19 6.41 -1.15
C ASP A 487 11.04 7.71 -1.99
N THR A 488 11.29 7.61 -3.29
CA THR A 488 11.11 8.70 -4.25
C THR A 488 10.04 8.34 -5.26
N PHE A 489 9.05 9.20 -5.46
CA PHE A 489 7.92 8.99 -6.37
C PHE A 489 7.94 10.05 -7.46
N ASP A 490 8.06 9.64 -8.72
CA ASP A 490 7.79 10.53 -9.84
C ASP A 490 6.28 10.79 -9.90
N VAL A 491 5.90 12.02 -9.55
CA VAL A 491 4.50 12.46 -9.50
C VAL A 491 4.05 13.16 -10.78
N ALA A 492 4.92 13.27 -11.79
CA ALA A 492 4.63 13.98 -13.04
C ALA A 492 3.89 13.12 -14.07
N ILE A 493 4.03 11.80 -14.00
CA ILE A 493 3.52 10.85 -15.01
C ILE A 493 2.32 10.07 -14.46
N GLY A 494 1.24 10.04 -15.25
CA GLY A 494 0.01 9.33 -14.91
C GLY A 494 -0.72 9.91 -13.71
N ASN A 495 -1.75 9.18 -13.27
CA ASN A 495 -2.38 9.43 -11.98
C ASN A 495 -1.79 8.47 -10.96
N ASN A 496 -1.51 8.90 -9.73
CA ASN A 496 -0.85 8.04 -8.75
C ASN A 496 -1.62 8.00 -7.42
N ILE A 497 -1.81 6.79 -6.89
CA ILE A 497 -2.19 6.54 -5.51
C ILE A 497 -0.90 6.11 -4.81
N ILE A 498 -0.39 6.96 -3.93
CA ILE A 498 0.88 6.77 -3.22
C ILE A 498 0.55 6.45 -1.76
N LEU A 499 1.03 5.30 -1.32
CA LEU A 499 0.81 4.76 0.02
C LEU A 499 2.19 4.57 0.67
N GLU A 500 2.55 5.40 1.64
CA GLU A 500 3.82 5.29 2.38
C GLU A 500 3.53 4.69 3.76
N GLN A 501 4.07 3.50 4.05
CA GLN A 501 3.66 2.73 5.23
C GLN A 501 4.49 3.00 6.50
N ASN A 502 5.78 3.31 6.37
CA ASN A 502 6.64 3.58 7.53
C ASN A 502 7.18 5.02 7.53
N ALA A 503 7.47 5.48 8.75
CA ALA A 503 8.06 6.79 8.97
C ALA A 503 9.39 6.94 8.23
N GLY A 504 9.53 8.04 7.51
CA GLY A 504 10.65 8.26 6.60
C GLY A 504 10.51 9.56 5.83
N THR A 505 11.27 9.69 4.73
CA THR A 505 11.23 10.85 3.83
C THR A 505 10.63 10.50 2.47
N ALA A 506 9.32 10.62 2.29
CA ALA A 506 8.70 10.45 0.99
C ALA A 506 9.05 11.65 0.07
N THR A 507 9.87 11.41 -0.95
CA THR A 507 10.23 12.43 -1.94
C THR A 507 9.25 12.36 -3.10
N LEU A 508 8.44 13.40 -3.29
CA LEU A 508 7.49 13.55 -4.39
C LEU A 508 8.15 14.42 -5.46
N ASP A 509 8.73 13.79 -6.49
CA ASP A 509 9.51 14.46 -7.53
C ASP A 509 8.69 14.79 -8.78
N ALA A 510 8.55 16.07 -9.07
CA ALA A 510 7.90 16.57 -10.28
C ALA A 510 8.89 17.04 -11.35
N SER A 511 10.19 16.75 -11.19
CA SER A 511 11.26 17.26 -12.08
C SER A 511 11.15 16.82 -13.54
N THR A 512 10.42 15.75 -13.82
CA THR A 512 10.16 15.20 -15.16
C THR A 512 8.95 15.83 -15.85
N ALA A 513 8.13 16.62 -15.14
CA ALA A 513 7.00 17.33 -15.71
C ALA A 513 7.48 18.43 -16.68
N SER A 514 6.80 18.55 -17.82
CA SER A 514 7.13 19.57 -18.83
C SER A 514 6.36 20.89 -18.67
N ASP A 515 5.13 20.85 -18.14
CA ASP A 515 4.29 22.01 -17.84
C ASP A 515 3.05 21.59 -16.99
N PRO A 516 2.91 22.02 -15.72
CA PRO A 516 1.79 21.63 -14.86
C PRO A 516 0.42 22.14 -15.36
N SER A 517 0.39 23.25 -16.12
CA SER A 517 -0.84 23.91 -16.60
C SER A 517 -1.64 23.09 -17.62
N THR A 518 -1.00 22.06 -18.19
CA THR A 518 -1.57 21.25 -19.28
C THR A 518 -1.86 19.80 -18.92
N THR A 519 -1.44 19.35 -17.72
CA THR A 519 -1.62 17.95 -17.32
C THR A 519 -2.93 17.78 -16.57
N SER A 520 -3.70 16.74 -16.91
CA SER A 520 -4.85 16.29 -16.12
C SER A 520 -4.46 15.29 -15.03
N ASN A 521 -3.15 15.16 -14.77
CA ASN A 521 -2.58 14.18 -13.87
C ASN A 521 -2.89 14.57 -12.42
N TRP A 522 -3.14 13.58 -11.58
CA TRP A 522 -3.36 13.80 -10.15
C TRP A 522 -2.67 12.75 -9.31
N ASN A 523 -2.29 13.13 -8.10
CA ASN A 523 -1.66 12.28 -7.11
C ASN A 523 -2.47 12.35 -5.81
N MET A 524 -2.77 11.19 -5.23
CA MET A 524 -3.31 11.06 -3.88
C MET A 524 -2.24 10.38 -3.03
N VAL A 525 -1.77 11.07 -1.99
CA VAL A 525 -0.69 10.62 -1.12
C VAL A 525 -1.22 10.46 0.29
N GLU A 526 -1.07 9.26 0.83
CA GLU A 526 -1.50 8.91 2.18
C GLU A 526 -0.33 8.36 3.00
N SER A 527 -0.24 8.82 4.24
CA SER A 527 0.81 8.47 5.19
C SER A 527 0.37 7.43 6.22
N SER A 528 1.30 7.04 7.10
CA SER A 528 1.02 6.16 8.23
C SER A 528 0.11 6.89 9.24
N PRO A 529 -0.86 6.21 9.88
CA PRO A 529 -1.83 6.90 10.74
C PRO A 529 -1.23 7.55 11.99
N ASP A 530 -0.13 6.98 12.49
CA ASP A 530 0.54 7.36 13.74
C ASP A 530 2.04 7.69 13.55
N GLY A 531 2.58 7.48 12.35
CA GLY A 531 3.98 7.80 11.99
C GLY A 531 4.12 9.28 11.66
N GLY A 532 5.27 9.89 11.97
CA GLY A 532 5.58 11.22 11.44
C GLY A 532 6.36 11.07 10.16
N GLU A 533 5.84 11.56 9.05
CA GLU A 533 6.46 11.46 7.73
C GLU A 533 7.02 12.81 7.26
N SER A 534 8.13 12.77 6.52
CA SER A 534 8.71 13.96 5.89
C SER A 534 8.45 13.92 4.38
N PHE A 535 7.47 14.66 3.91
CA PHE A 535 7.20 14.87 2.49
C PHE A 535 8.12 15.92 1.91
N VAL A 536 8.93 15.56 0.91
CA VAL A 536 9.77 16.49 0.16
C VAL A 536 9.21 16.62 -1.25
N PHE A 537 8.64 17.78 -1.59
CA PHE A 537 8.15 18.08 -2.92
C PHE A 537 9.29 18.64 -3.75
N GLN A 538 9.96 17.77 -4.51
CA GLN A 538 11.06 18.16 -5.37
C GLN A 538 10.54 18.74 -6.68
N SER A 539 11.07 19.89 -7.08
CA SER A 539 10.55 20.67 -8.22
C SER A 539 9.08 21.01 -8.05
N ALA A 540 8.68 21.40 -6.83
CA ALA A 540 7.29 21.62 -6.43
C ALA A 540 6.50 22.57 -7.35
N ASN A 541 7.17 23.52 -8.01
CA ASN A 541 6.57 24.44 -8.99
C ASN A 541 6.15 23.78 -10.30
N LEU A 542 6.43 22.49 -10.48
CA LEU A 542 6.01 21.66 -11.61
C LEU A 542 5.04 20.56 -11.18
N ALA A 543 4.70 20.49 -9.89
CA ALA A 543 3.85 19.44 -9.37
C ALA A 543 2.44 19.55 -9.99
N PRO A 544 1.93 18.47 -10.61
CA PRO A 544 0.52 18.41 -10.96
C PRO A 544 -0.32 18.33 -9.67
N LEU A 545 -1.64 18.24 -9.79
CA LEU A 545 -2.52 18.17 -8.63
C LEU A 545 -2.06 17.07 -7.67
N THR A 546 -1.53 17.45 -6.51
CA THR A 546 -0.96 16.50 -5.54
C THR A 546 -1.64 16.71 -4.20
N VAL A 547 -2.55 15.80 -3.85
CA VAL A 547 -3.37 15.84 -2.65
C VAL A 547 -2.74 14.93 -1.59
N VAL A 548 -2.37 15.50 -0.45
CA VAL A 548 -1.64 14.80 0.61
C VAL A 548 -2.44 14.82 1.90
N TYR A 549 -2.54 13.65 2.54
CA TYR A 549 -3.13 13.47 3.86
C TYR A 549 -2.12 12.78 4.79
N GLY A 550 -1.59 13.55 5.75
CA GLY A 550 -0.61 13.11 6.76
C GLY A 550 -1.22 12.44 8.00
N ALA A 551 -2.53 12.19 7.98
CA ALA A 551 -3.26 11.61 9.10
C ALA A 551 -3.04 12.35 10.45
N ASN A 552 -2.73 11.63 11.54
CA ASN A 552 -2.46 12.22 12.86
C ASN A 552 -0.96 12.28 13.17
N GLY A 553 -0.11 12.02 12.17
CA GLY A 553 1.33 12.10 12.27
C GLY A 553 1.83 13.48 12.67
N ASN A 554 3.07 13.56 13.13
CA ASN A 554 3.78 14.85 13.23
C ASN A 554 4.60 15.02 11.95
N ASP A 555 3.99 15.55 10.90
CA ASP A 555 4.60 15.51 9.58
C ASP A 555 5.53 16.69 9.31
N THR A 556 6.33 16.58 8.25
CA THR A 556 7.09 17.68 7.70
C THR A 556 6.82 17.78 6.20
N PHE A 557 6.42 18.95 5.73
CA PHE A 557 6.22 19.23 4.29
C PHE A 557 7.29 20.22 3.83
N ASP A 558 8.23 19.78 3.02
CA ASP A 558 9.32 20.59 2.47
C ASP A 558 9.12 20.83 0.97
N PHE A 559 8.97 22.09 0.59
CA PHE A 559 8.75 22.48 -0.80
C PHE A 559 10.05 22.95 -1.43
N GLU A 560 10.62 22.16 -2.33
CA GLU A 560 11.86 22.46 -3.02
C GLU A 560 11.60 22.95 -4.45
N SER A 561 12.16 24.10 -4.81
CA SER A 561 12.04 24.66 -6.16
C SER A 561 13.22 25.58 -6.51
N ALA A 562 13.34 25.94 -7.79
CA ALA A 562 14.32 26.92 -8.23
C ALA A 562 14.09 28.28 -7.56
N ALA A 563 15.17 29.06 -7.37
CA ALA A 563 15.15 30.30 -6.61
C ALA A 563 14.23 31.40 -7.18
N ASP A 564 13.71 31.24 -8.39
CA ASP A 564 12.82 32.14 -9.13
C ASP A 564 11.42 31.54 -9.37
N ALA A 565 11.17 30.30 -8.93
CA ALA A 565 9.89 29.62 -9.14
C ALA A 565 8.85 30.01 -8.08
N ASN A 566 7.58 30.08 -8.49
CA ASN A 566 6.47 30.23 -7.57
C ASN A 566 5.81 28.88 -7.32
N ILE A 567 5.32 28.66 -6.09
CA ILE A 567 4.63 27.42 -5.71
C ILE A 567 3.24 27.73 -5.13
N GLY A 568 2.22 27.04 -5.62
CA GLY A 568 0.85 27.02 -5.12
C GLY A 568 0.61 25.88 -4.11
N VAL A 569 0.46 26.23 -2.83
CA VAL A 569 0.10 25.28 -1.77
C VAL A 569 -1.25 25.65 -1.16
N TYR A 570 -2.18 24.72 -1.18
CA TYR A 570 -3.56 24.86 -0.71
C TYR A 570 -3.78 24.04 0.55
N ILE A 571 -4.25 24.66 1.63
CA ILE A 571 -4.57 23.97 2.88
C ILE A 571 -6.10 23.89 3.00
N LEU A 572 -6.63 22.68 3.02
CA LEU A 572 -8.07 22.42 3.12
C LEU A 572 -8.39 21.71 4.43
N GLN A 573 -9.22 22.38 5.25
CA GLN A 573 -9.84 21.77 6.42
C GLN A 573 -11.20 21.18 6.02
N MET A 574 -11.30 19.86 6.01
CA MET A 574 -12.46 19.05 5.64
C MET A 574 -12.98 18.25 6.83
N ASN A 575 -14.26 18.40 7.13
CA ASN A 575 -14.92 17.56 8.14
C ASN A 575 -15.14 16.15 7.60
N ASP A 576 -15.19 15.18 8.53
CA ASP A 576 -15.51 13.77 8.27
C ASP A 576 -14.52 13.04 7.35
N ILE A 577 -13.29 13.54 7.19
CA ILE A 577 -12.20 12.84 6.50
C ILE A 577 -11.34 12.06 7.52
N ASN A 578 -10.94 10.85 7.15
CA ASN A 578 -10.02 9.98 7.90
C ASN A 578 -9.38 8.96 6.94
N GLN A 579 -8.47 8.14 7.47
CA GLN A 579 -7.75 7.13 6.69
C GLN A 579 -8.68 6.16 5.94
N ALA A 580 -9.80 5.77 6.55
CA ALA A 580 -10.74 4.82 5.94
C ALA A 580 -11.56 5.40 4.78
N ASN A 581 -11.47 6.71 4.51
CA ASN A 581 -12.27 7.35 3.47
C ASN A 581 -11.52 8.40 2.63
N PHE A 582 -10.23 8.65 2.88
CA PHE A 582 -9.43 9.60 2.11
C PHE A 582 -9.35 9.23 0.63
N LEU A 583 -9.04 7.97 0.29
CA LEU A 583 -8.96 7.53 -1.10
C LEU A 583 -10.31 7.52 -1.85
N ALA A 584 -11.44 7.67 -1.14
CA ALA A 584 -12.77 7.82 -1.77
C ALA A 584 -13.02 9.23 -2.32
N LEU A 585 -12.14 10.18 -2.03
CA LEU A 585 -12.19 11.50 -2.65
C LEU A 585 -12.02 11.41 -4.17
N ASP A 586 -12.64 12.36 -4.86
CA ASP A 586 -12.53 12.58 -6.30
C ASP A 586 -11.59 13.77 -6.55
N PRO A 587 -10.35 13.53 -7.00
CA PRO A 587 -9.37 14.60 -7.24
C PRO A 587 -9.89 15.67 -8.19
N SER A 588 -10.74 15.32 -9.16
CA SER A 588 -11.30 16.28 -10.12
C SER A 588 -12.25 17.28 -9.45
N LYS A 589 -12.93 16.89 -8.36
CA LYS A 589 -13.78 17.80 -7.58
C LYS A 589 -12.95 18.73 -6.70
N ILE A 590 -11.84 18.24 -6.17
CA ILE A 590 -10.89 19.07 -5.40
C ILE A 590 -10.27 20.11 -6.35
N ASP A 591 -9.85 19.68 -7.53
CA ASP A 591 -9.30 20.55 -8.57
C ASP A 591 -10.28 21.64 -9.00
N ALA A 592 -11.51 21.22 -9.34
CA ALA A 592 -12.57 22.15 -9.72
C ALA A 592 -12.93 23.13 -8.60
N TYR A 593 -12.90 22.68 -7.32
CA TYR A 593 -13.09 23.56 -6.18
C TYR A 593 -11.95 24.58 -6.06
N ILE A 594 -10.70 24.15 -6.26
CA ILE A 594 -9.54 25.04 -6.24
C ILE A 594 -9.65 26.11 -7.33
N ASP A 595 -9.95 25.69 -8.56
CA ASP A 595 -10.09 26.61 -9.69
C ASP A 595 -11.27 27.57 -9.49
N GLN A 596 -12.41 27.07 -9.01
CA GLN A 596 -13.60 27.89 -8.82
C GLN A 596 -13.41 28.95 -7.71
N ASN A 597 -12.68 28.64 -6.65
CA ASN A 597 -12.62 29.48 -5.45
C ASN A 597 -11.31 30.25 -5.31
N PHE A 598 -10.23 29.78 -5.95
CA PHE A 598 -8.90 30.35 -5.83
C PHE A 598 -8.23 30.66 -7.18
N GLY A 599 -8.65 30.01 -8.27
CA GLY A 599 -8.19 30.32 -9.64
C GLY A 599 -8.87 31.58 -10.17
N SER A 600 -8.11 32.67 -10.37
CA SER A 600 -8.60 33.79 -11.18
C SER A 600 -8.05 33.67 -12.60
N ASN A 601 -8.95 33.66 -13.59
CA ASN A 601 -8.63 33.51 -15.03
C ASN A 601 -7.92 34.74 -15.64
N ASP A 602 -7.66 35.79 -14.86
CA ASP A 602 -7.03 37.01 -15.33
C ASP A 602 -5.60 37.08 -14.78
N ASP A 603 -4.66 36.67 -15.63
CA ASP A 603 -3.19 36.61 -15.49
C ASP A 603 -2.52 37.99 -15.23
N SER A 604 -3.25 38.96 -14.67
CA SER A 604 -2.79 40.33 -14.47
C SER A 604 -2.49 40.64 -13.01
N GLY A 605 -1.54 39.89 -12.44
CA GLY A 605 -0.79 40.31 -11.26
C GLY A 605 -1.58 40.28 -9.95
N TYR A 606 -1.05 39.52 -8.99
CA TYR A 606 -1.49 39.43 -7.60
C TYR A 606 -2.77 38.62 -7.36
N GLY A 607 -2.60 37.29 -7.38
CA GLY A 607 -3.66 36.32 -7.04
C GLY A 607 -3.95 35.30 -8.13
N GLY A 608 -3.24 35.34 -9.26
CA GLY A 608 -3.40 34.40 -10.37
C GLY A 608 -3.36 32.94 -9.90
N GLY A 609 -4.21 32.10 -10.52
CA GLY A 609 -4.18 30.66 -10.28
C GLY A 609 -2.77 30.13 -10.46
N PHE A 610 -2.32 29.28 -9.53
CA PHE A 610 -1.10 28.53 -9.71
C PHE A 610 -1.42 27.35 -10.60
N ASP A 611 -0.62 27.14 -11.63
CA ASP A 611 -0.74 25.97 -12.50
C ASP A 611 -0.32 24.70 -11.73
N ASP A 612 0.63 24.85 -10.80
CA ASP A 612 0.99 23.85 -9.82
C ASP A 612 0.05 23.86 -8.61
N LYS A 613 -0.40 22.66 -8.18
CA LYS A 613 -1.46 22.52 -7.17
C LYS A 613 -1.08 21.45 -6.14
N ILE A 614 -0.41 21.85 -5.08
CA ILE A 614 -0.16 20.97 -3.92
C ILE A 614 -1.25 21.23 -2.88
N VAL A 615 -1.97 20.20 -2.44
CA VAL A 615 -3.10 20.30 -1.52
C VAL A 615 -2.82 19.49 -0.27
N LEU A 616 -2.82 20.14 0.89
CA LEU A 616 -2.69 19.49 2.19
C LEU A 616 -4.06 19.40 2.87
N ILE A 617 -4.51 18.19 3.18
CA ILE A 617 -5.79 17.92 3.84
C ILE A 617 -5.59 17.78 5.35
N ASN A 618 -6.38 18.55 6.11
CA ASN A 618 -6.40 18.53 7.58
C ASN A 618 -5.04 18.45 8.27
N PRO A 619 -4.05 19.27 7.86
CA PRO A 619 -2.77 19.14 8.51
C PRO A 619 -2.93 19.66 9.98
N THR A 620 -2.15 19.14 10.94
CA THR A 620 -2.25 19.39 12.39
C THR A 620 -1.24 20.41 12.94
N ALA A 621 -1.50 21.04 14.09
CA ALA A 621 -0.57 22.03 14.67
C ALA A 621 0.84 21.50 15.00
N SER A 622 1.05 20.18 14.97
CA SER A 622 2.33 19.52 15.16
C SER A 622 3.19 19.43 13.88
N ASP A 623 2.60 19.60 12.69
CA ASP A 623 3.35 19.44 11.44
C ASP A 623 4.19 20.67 11.13
N ILE A 624 5.27 20.46 10.37
CA ILE A 624 6.28 21.46 10.06
C ILE A 624 6.25 21.78 8.57
N LEU A 625 6.18 23.06 8.21
CA LEU A 625 6.35 23.51 6.83
C LEU A 625 7.76 24.04 6.61
N LYS A 626 8.38 23.63 5.50
CA LYS A 626 9.69 24.08 5.04
C LYS A 626 9.62 24.54 3.57
N TYR A 627 10.50 25.45 3.21
CA TYR A 627 10.74 25.87 1.83
C TYR A 627 12.24 25.83 1.57
N ASN A 628 12.67 25.02 0.59
CA ASN A 628 14.08 24.78 0.29
C ASN A 628 14.89 24.42 1.55
N GLY A 629 14.39 23.50 2.38
CA GLY A 629 15.05 23.05 3.61
C GLY A 629 14.96 24.01 4.80
N GLN A 630 14.44 25.23 4.60
CA GLN A 630 14.30 26.22 5.66
C GLN A 630 12.91 26.15 6.26
N ILE A 631 12.85 25.96 7.59
CA ILE A 631 11.60 26.02 8.35
C ILE A 631 11.00 27.42 8.17
N ILE A 632 9.83 27.46 7.54
CA ILE A 632 9.04 28.70 7.37
C ILE A 632 8.03 28.90 8.50
N GLY A 633 7.97 27.94 9.45
CA GLY A 633 7.34 28.08 10.77
C GLY A 633 7.64 26.90 11.72
N ASP A 634 7.92 27.19 12.99
CA ASP A 634 7.91 26.25 14.13
C ASP A 634 6.71 26.64 15.03
N PRO A 635 5.84 25.70 15.44
CA PRO A 635 4.64 26.01 16.21
C PRO A 635 4.87 26.65 17.59
N THR A 636 6.08 26.64 18.19
CA THR A 636 6.25 27.28 19.51
C THR A 636 7.65 27.79 19.84
N ARG A 637 7.86 29.14 19.81
CA ARG A 637 8.73 29.82 20.79
C ARG A 637 8.54 31.34 20.85
N TYR A 638 7.95 31.81 21.96
CA TYR A 638 7.93 33.23 22.34
C TYR A 638 9.19 33.60 23.16
N LEU A 639 9.74 34.80 22.92
CA LEU A 639 10.63 35.49 23.86
C LEU A 639 9.91 36.74 24.37
N GLN A 640 9.66 36.83 25.67
CA GLN A 640 9.02 37.98 26.32
C GLN A 640 10.07 38.93 26.90
N TYR A 641 9.97 40.23 26.58
CA TYR A 641 10.70 41.30 27.28
C TYR A 641 9.69 42.27 27.93
N SER A 642 9.92 42.65 29.19
CA SER A 642 9.13 43.67 29.90
C SER A 642 9.98 44.90 30.24
N GLN A 643 9.46 46.09 30.00
CA GLN A 643 9.99 47.35 30.54
C GLN A 643 8.88 48.09 31.29
N SER A 644 9.18 48.53 32.52
CA SER A 644 8.29 49.36 33.35
C SER A 644 8.93 50.72 33.58
N ALA A 645 8.17 51.81 33.37
CA ALA A 645 8.59 53.16 33.73
C ALA A 645 7.47 53.90 34.47
N VAL A 646 7.85 54.75 35.42
CA VAL A 646 6.94 55.57 36.25
C VAL A 646 7.25 57.04 35.99
N GLY A 647 6.23 57.85 35.68
CA GLY A 647 6.32 59.29 35.48
C GLY A 647 5.09 60.02 36.04
N GLY A 648 5.15 61.34 36.26
CA GLY A 648 4.03 62.11 36.81
C GLY A 648 4.02 63.59 36.41
N PHE A 649 2.83 64.18 36.33
CA PHE A 649 2.58 65.60 35.97
C PHE A 649 1.49 66.23 36.86
N SER A 650 1.40 67.57 36.90
CA SER A 650 0.35 68.31 37.60
C SER A 650 -0.66 68.86 36.59
N ASP A 651 -1.93 68.41 36.68
CA ASP A 651 -2.92 68.64 35.62
C ASP A 651 -3.85 69.85 35.86
N TYR A 652 -3.64 70.67 36.91
CA TYR A 652 -4.59 71.75 37.21
C TYR A 652 -3.90 73.05 37.66
N ASN A 653 -3.84 74.02 36.74
CA ASN A 653 -3.55 75.43 37.06
C ASN A 653 -4.87 76.19 37.30
N PRO A 654 -5.20 76.63 38.53
CA PRO A 654 -6.46 77.33 38.81
C PRO A 654 -6.53 78.75 38.22
N ASN A 655 -5.46 79.28 37.63
CA ASN A 655 -5.42 80.63 37.06
C ASN A 655 -5.79 80.70 35.56
N MET A 656 -6.12 79.58 34.92
CA MET A 656 -6.55 79.57 33.52
C MET A 656 -8.07 79.74 33.39
N LEU A 657 -8.51 80.88 32.84
CA LEU A 657 -9.89 81.10 32.41
C LEU A 657 -10.27 80.10 31.31
N GLY A 658 -11.39 79.40 31.51
CA GLY A 658 -11.78 78.18 30.82
C GLY A 658 -11.74 78.20 29.29
N GLY A 659 -11.16 77.13 28.72
CA GLY A 659 -11.13 76.81 27.30
C GLY A 659 -12.07 75.66 26.92
N SER A 660 -13.04 76.01 26.06
CA SER A 660 -13.91 75.25 25.14
C SER A 660 -14.48 73.85 25.39
N ASN A 661 -14.01 73.01 26.33
CA ASN A 661 -14.64 71.70 26.59
C ASN A 661 -15.38 71.72 27.92
N GLY A 662 -16.57 72.33 27.88
CA GLY A 662 -17.39 72.55 29.05
C GLY A 662 -17.82 71.27 29.76
N MET A 663 -17.49 71.17 31.04
CA MET A 663 -18.39 70.71 32.08
C MET A 663 -18.08 71.43 33.41
N GLY A 664 -19.01 72.31 33.82
CA GLY A 664 -19.18 72.78 35.20
C GLY A 664 -18.42 74.05 35.59
N GLU A 665 -19.15 75.16 35.76
CA GLU A 665 -18.72 76.31 36.56
C GLU A 665 -18.22 75.82 37.94
N ARG A 666 -16.91 75.86 38.18
CA ARG A 666 -16.38 75.72 39.53
C ARG A 666 -16.25 77.10 40.16
N SER A 667 -17.25 77.42 40.98
CA SER A 667 -17.22 78.54 41.92
C SER A 667 -16.08 78.33 42.90
N VAL A 668 -15.11 79.25 42.93
CA VAL A 668 -14.12 79.32 44.02
C VAL A 668 -14.86 79.67 45.30
N ASP A 669 -14.70 78.87 46.36
CA ASP A 669 -15.20 79.19 47.70
C ASP A 669 -14.44 80.44 48.21
N PRO A 670 -15.11 81.58 48.43
CA PRO A 670 -14.46 82.83 48.85
C PRO A 670 -13.93 82.79 50.30
N THR A 671 -14.10 81.67 51.02
CA THR A 671 -13.62 81.52 52.41
C THR A 671 -12.31 80.73 52.55
N ASN A 672 -11.77 80.16 51.46
CA ASN A 672 -10.51 79.42 51.52
C ASN A 672 -9.29 80.37 51.32
N ASN A 673 -8.75 80.86 52.45
CA ASN A 673 -7.52 81.66 52.48
C ASN A 673 -6.28 80.76 52.30
N LEU A 674 -5.96 80.33 51.08
CA LEU A 674 -4.64 79.79 50.75
C LEU A 674 -3.63 80.96 50.70
N LYS A 675 -2.89 81.09 51.81
CA LYS A 675 -1.84 82.09 52.01
C LYS A 675 -0.59 81.69 51.23
N LEU A 676 -0.17 82.52 50.28
CA LEU A 676 1.23 82.59 49.84
C LEU A 676 2.10 82.99 51.05
N VAL A 677 3.01 82.13 51.49
CA VAL A 677 4.01 82.45 52.51
C VAL A 677 5.40 82.16 51.94
N GLY A 678 6.13 83.20 51.52
CA GLY A 678 7.59 83.07 51.27
C GLY A 678 8.15 84.07 50.27
N ASP A 679 9.05 84.93 50.75
CA ASP A 679 9.82 85.94 50.02
C ASP A 679 10.75 85.32 48.97
N ALA A 680 10.76 85.87 47.74
CA ALA A 680 11.46 85.35 46.56
C ALA A 680 13.01 85.38 46.63
N ASN A 681 13.61 85.67 47.79
CA ASN A 681 15.05 85.88 47.95
C ASN A 681 15.74 85.00 49.01
N ALA A 682 15.09 83.96 49.55
CA ALA A 682 15.75 83.00 50.46
C ALA A 682 16.36 81.79 49.70
N ALA A 683 17.59 81.41 50.05
CA ALA A 683 18.38 80.35 49.40
C ALA A 683 17.91 78.90 49.70
N GLY A 684 16.63 78.72 50.04
CA GLY A 684 15.93 77.44 50.13
C GLY A 684 14.51 77.72 49.66
N GLY A 685 14.09 77.04 48.59
CA GLY A 685 12.97 77.42 47.74
C GLY A 685 11.65 77.75 48.45
N THR A 686 10.83 78.56 47.78
CA THR A 686 9.48 78.96 48.22
C THR A 686 8.57 77.73 48.31
N GLU A 687 8.16 77.35 49.52
CA GLU A 687 7.06 76.39 49.72
C GLU A 687 5.74 77.13 49.49
N ALA A 688 5.07 76.81 48.38
CA ALA A 688 3.70 77.26 48.12
C ALA A 688 2.73 76.13 48.47
N TYR A 689 1.79 76.39 49.38
CA TYR A 689 0.69 75.47 49.67
C TYR A 689 -0.40 75.73 48.63
N TYR A 690 -0.64 74.76 47.76
CA TYR A 690 -1.82 74.69 46.88
C TYR A 690 -2.46 73.33 47.10
N THR A 691 -3.80 73.30 47.23
CA THR A 691 -4.53 72.03 47.23
C THR A 691 -4.80 71.62 45.79
N ASP A 692 -3.74 71.18 45.10
CA ASP A 692 -3.82 70.66 43.75
C ASP A 692 -3.78 69.12 43.76
N ALA A 693 -4.12 68.53 42.62
CA ALA A 693 -4.09 67.10 42.44
C ALA A 693 -2.83 66.70 41.66
N TRP A 694 -2.12 65.67 42.11
CA TRP A 694 -0.98 65.08 41.40
C TRP A 694 -1.40 63.75 40.79
N GLN A 695 -1.07 63.53 39.52
CA GLN A 695 -1.41 62.30 38.82
C GLN A 695 -0.14 61.48 38.62
N GLU A 696 -0.15 60.28 39.22
CA GLU A 696 0.87 59.26 38.97
C GLU A 696 0.47 58.47 37.73
N TYR A 697 1.35 58.47 36.72
CA TYR A 697 1.18 57.69 35.51
C TYR A 697 2.08 56.46 35.57
N SER A 698 1.46 55.28 35.65
CA SER A 698 2.16 54.00 35.57
C SER A 698 1.85 53.38 34.22
N TYR A 699 2.89 53.12 33.41
CA TYR A 699 2.71 52.31 32.20
C TYR A 699 3.61 51.08 32.24
N THR A 700 3.00 49.92 31.98
CA THR A 700 3.73 48.68 31.71
C THR A 700 3.55 48.37 30.23
N ARG A 701 4.67 48.29 29.50
CA ARG A 701 4.67 47.95 28.09
C ARG A 701 5.23 46.55 27.92
N ASN A 702 4.40 45.62 27.49
CA ASN A 702 4.83 44.28 27.06
C ASN A 702 4.98 44.29 25.55
N ASP A 703 6.21 44.23 25.04
CA ASP A 703 6.47 44.15 23.60
C ASP A 703 6.63 42.69 23.20
N TYR A 704 5.75 42.21 22.33
CA TYR A 704 5.85 40.90 21.69
C TYR A 704 6.45 41.08 20.29
N ALA A 705 7.63 40.50 20.03
CA ALA A 705 8.26 40.55 18.72
C ALA A 705 8.77 39.16 18.32
N MET A 706 8.53 38.77 17.07
CA MET A 706 9.23 37.65 16.45
C MET A 706 10.63 38.10 16.04
N LYS A 707 11.64 37.28 16.35
CA LYS A 707 12.92 37.31 15.64
C LYS A 707 12.97 36.09 14.74
N SER A 708 12.27 36.16 13.61
CA SER A 708 12.45 35.20 12.51
C SER A 708 13.62 35.68 11.65
N GLY A 709 14.54 34.78 11.32
CA GLY A 709 15.64 35.11 10.41
C GLY A 709 15.11 35.32 8.99
N ASN A 710 15.55 36.41 8.36
CA ASN A 710 15.42 36.74 6.93
C ASN A 710 14.02 36.76 6.26
N VAL A 711 12.93 36.21 6.81
CA VAL A 711 11.61 36.13 6.13
C VAL A 711 10.86 37.46 6.15
N ASP A 712 10.73 38.10 4.99
CA ASP A 712 9.84 39.23 4.76
C ASP A 712 8.44 38.74 4.35
N VAL A 713 7.43 39.09 5.16
CA VAL A 713 6.01 38.82 4.87
C VAL A 713 5.39 40.07 4.26
N LEU A 714 5.13 40.07 2.94
CA LEU A 714 4.40 41.15 2.28
C LEU A 714 2.90 40.88 2.32
N ARG A 715 2.11 41.75 2.97
CA ARG A 715 0.66 41.75 2.81
C ARG A 715 0.30 42.54 1.58
N ASP A 716 -0.25 41.86 0.59
CA ASP A 716 -0.81 42.53 -0.57
C ASP A 716 -2.31 42.84 -0.36
N PHE A 717 -2.67 44.10 -0.54
CA PHE A 717 -4.05 44.58 -0.45
C PHE A 717 -4.58 44.83 -1.85
N ALA A 718 -5.29 43.86 -2.43
CA ALA A 718 -6.00 44.08 -3.68
C ALA A 718 -7.23 44.97 -3.47
N TYR A 719 -7.11 46.26 -3.78
CA TYR A 719 -8.28 47.10 -4.08
C TYR A 719 -8.79 46.77 -5.48
N SER A 720 -9.76 45.86 -5.58
CA SER A 720 -10.53 45.65 -6.81
C SER A 720 -11.70 46.64 -6.87
N ASN A 721 -11.59 47.60 -7.77
CA ASN A 721 -12.67 48.50 -8.10
C ASN A 721 -13.68 47.73 -8.96
N GLN A 722 -14.95 47.71 -8.53
CA GLN A 722 -16.17 47.29 -9.27
C GLN A 722 -16.68 45.86 -9.03
N TYR A 723 -17.74 45.79 -8.21
CA TYR A 723 -18.85 44.83 -8.23
C TYR A 723 -18.60 43.41 -8.78
N LEU A 724 -17.85 42.58 -8.07
CA LEU A 724 -18.05 41.12 -8.06
C LEU A 724 -17.75 40.59 -6.64
N THR A 725 -18.53 39.59 -6.23
CA THR A 725 -18.53 38.97 -4.91
C THR A 725 -17.13 38.47 -4.54
N GLN A 726 -16.48 39.12 -3.58
CA GLN A 726 -15.18 38.69 -3.06
C GLN A 726 -15.37 37.57 -2.04
N GLY A 727 -14.89 36.37 -2.36
CA GLY A 727 -14.60 35.36 -1.35
C GLY A 727 -13.42 35.82 -0.50
N PRO A 728 -13.36 35.50 0.80
CA PRO A 728 -12.20 35.81 1.62
C PRO A 728 -11.00 34.97 1.14
N GLN A 729 -10.01 35.62 0.53
CA GLN A 729 -8.74 34.99 0.21
C GLN A 729 -7.72 35.32 1.29
N ASN A 730 -7.57 34.41 2.23
CA ASN A 730 -6.40 34.38 3.09
C ASN A 730 -5.26 33.78 2.26
N LYS A 731 -4.43 34.65 1.65
CA LYS A 731 -3.21 34.30 0.91
C LYS A 731 -2.00 34.84 1.66
N LEU A 732 -1.06 33.96 1.99
CA LEU A 732 0.25 34.30 2.56
C LEU A 732 1.26 34.04 1.47
N VAL A 733 2.02 35.07 1.08
CA VAL A 733 3.11 34.93 0.12
C VAL A 733 4.43 35.08 0.86
N LEU A 734 5.30 34.10 0.73
CA LEU A 734 6.66 34.08 1.25
C LEU A 734 7.63 34.23 0.07
N THR A 735 8.40 35.32 0.00
CA THR A 735 9.35 35.60 -1.11
C THR A 735 10.81 35.31 -0.72
N GLY A 736 11.62 34.90 -1.70
CA GLY A 736 12.99 34.38 -1.56
C GLY A 736 13.93 35.07 -0.56
N LEU A 737 14.49 34.25 0.32
CA LEU A 737 15.45 34.59 1.36
C LEU A 737 16.89 34.74 0.83
N THR A 738 17.20 35.84 0.15
CA THR A 738 18.38 36.70 0.38
C THR A 738 18.43 37.80 -0.68
N PRO A 739 18.24 39.08 -0.31
CA PRO A 739 18.47 40.18 -1.22
C PRO A 739 19.97 40.43 -1.31
N ASP A 740 20.58 40.25 -2.49
CA ASP A 740 21.70 41.12 -2.83
C ASP A 740 21.09 42.36 -3.48
N GLN A 741 20.95 43.43 -2.68
CA GLN A 741 20.40 44.70 -3.15
C GLN A 741 21.30 45.26 -4.26
N SER A 742 20.92 45.05 -5.52
CA SER A 742 21.53 45.80 -6.62
C SER A 742 20.92 47.20 -6.66
N SER A 743 21.63 48.17 -6.08
CA SER A 743 21.30 49.58 -6.25
C SER A 743 22.09 50.16 -7.40
N PHE A 744 21.44 50.88 -8.32
CA PHE A 744 22.15 51.77 -9.23
C PHE A 744 21.90 53.22 -8.83
N THR A 745 22.96 54.02 -8.88
CA THR A 745 22.92 55.44 -8.56
C THR A 745 23.16 56.21 -9.84
N TYR A 746 22.30 57.19 -10.11
CA TYR A 746 22.54 58.15 -11.17
C TYR A 746 22.41 59.56 -10.61
N ASN A 747 23.34 60.41 -11.03
CA ASN A 747 23.41 61.80 -10.61
C ASN A 747 22.60 62.65 -11.57
N GLN A 748 21.47 63.18 -11.11
CA GLN A 748 20.71 64.16 -11.88
C GLN A 748 21.27 65.55 -11.59
N GLN A 749 21.65 66.26 -12.65
CA GLN A 749 22.08 67.65 -12.55
C GLN A 749 20.88 68.55 -12.81
N ASN A 750 20.53 69.40 -11.85
CA ASN A 750 19.51 70.43 -12.05
C ASN A 750 19.89 71.33 -13.24
N TRP A 751 18.90 71.81 -13.98
CA TRP A 751 19.08 72.58 -15.22
C TRP A 751 19.93 73.86 -15.04
N ASP A 752 20.08 74.37 -13.81
CA ASP A 752 20.91 75.52 -13.45
C ASP A 752 22.33 75.18 -12.97
N GLY A 753 22.67 73.88 -12.90
CA GLY A 753 23.98 73.38 -12.51
C GLY A 753 24.27 73.46 -11.01
N SER A 754 23.29 73.79 -10.15
CA SER A 754 23.52 74.04 -8.72
C SER A 754 22.83 73.08 -7.75
N GLU A 755 22.86 71.78 -8.04
CA GLU A 755 23.00 70.67 -7.07
C GLU A 755 23.00 69.35 -7.83
N THR A 756 23.74 68.35 -7.30
CA THR A 756 23.74 66.99 -7.85
C THR A 756 22.90 66.15 -6.90
N ASP A 757 21.62 65.97 -7.23
CA ASP A 757 20.77 65.11 -6.40
C ASP A 757 21.13 63.66 -6.72
N THR A 758 21.45 62.90 -5.67
CA THR A 758 21.89 61.52 -5.80
C THR A 758 20.72 60.62 -5.46
N ASP A 759 19.90 60.31 -6.46
CA ASP A 759 18.80 59.39 -6.28
C ASP A 759 19.32 57.95 -6.36
N LYS A 760 19.05 57.19 -5.31
CA LYS A 760 19.36 55.76 -5.19
C LYS A 760 18.06 54.98 -5.35
N TYR A 761 17.92 54.28 -6.48
CA TYR A 761 16.78 53.40 -6.72
C TYR A 761 17.15 51.97 -6.32
N TYR A 762 16.22 51.31 -5.62
CA TYR A 762 16.27 49.88 -5.33
C TYR A 762 15.31 49.18 -6.28
N TYR A 763 15.79 48.17 -7.01
CA TYR A 763 14.91 47.24 -7.72
C TYR A 763 14.85 45.94 -6.92
N ASP A 764 13.64 45.53 -6.55
CA ASP A 764 13.36 44.13 -6.26
C ASP A 764 12.91 43.48 -7.56
N SER A 765 13.78 42.66 -8.16
CA SER A 765 13.32 41.60 -9.05
C SER A 765 12.86 40.47 -8.15
N ASN A 766 11.57 40.13 -8.14
CA ASN A 766 11.04 39.05 -7.31
C ASN A 766 11.84 37.75 -7.55
N PRO A 767 12.63 37.28 -6.57
CA PRO A 767 12.97 35.87 -6.53
C PRO A 767 11.71 35.08 -6.14
N GLY A 768 11.70 33.79 -6.45
CA GLY A 768 10.58 32.87 -6.34
C GLY A 768 9.85 32.93 -5.01
N SER A 769 8.54 32.62 -5.03
CA SER A 769 7.65 32.78 -3.88
C SER A 769 6.77 31.56 -3.60
N LEU A 770 6.66 31.16 -2.33
CA LEU A 770 5.71 30.16 -1.88
C LEU A 770 4.41 30.85 -1.44
N SER A 771 3.29 30.51 -2.05
CA SER A 771 1.98 31.04 -1.69
C SER A 771 1.13 29.98 -0.98
N LEU A 772 0.83 30.22 0.30
CA LEU A 772 -0.11 29.41 1.08
C LEU A 772 -1.52 30.00 0.98
N ILE A 773 -2.49 29.19 0.55
CA ILE A 773 -3.88 29.59 0.32
C ILE A 773 -4.81 28.82 1.26
N GLY A 774 -5.71 29.55 1.95
CA GLY A 774 -6.80 28.93 2.70
C GLY A 774 -6.53 28.66 4.19
N PHE A 775 -5.77 29.51 4.88
CA PHE A 775 -5.55 29.39 6.33
C PHE A 775 -6.64 30.12 7.15
N ASN A 776 -6.98 29.60 8.34
CA ASN A 776 -7.62 30.36 9.41
C ASN A 776 -6.60 30.79 10.47
N VAL A 777 -6.95 31.78 11.30
CA VAL A 777 -6.16 32.12 12.50
C VAL A 777 -6.31 30.97 13.50
N GLY A 778 -5.27 30.16 13.67
CA GLY A 778 -5.27 28.95 14.51
C GLY A 778 -5.00 27.65 13.75
N ASP A 779 -5.09 27.65 12.42
CA ASP A 779 -4.64 26.54 11.59
C ASP A 779 -3.11 26.63 11.48
N PHE A 780 -2.40 25.65 12.05
CA PHE A 780 -0.95 25.68 12.23
C PHE A 780 -0.43 26.84 13.08
N GLY A 781 0.76 26.70 13.66
CA GLY A 781 1.42 27.77 14.42
C GLY A 781 1.80 29.02 13.60
N ILE A 782 1.15 29.30 12.47
CA ILE A 782 1.31 30.53 11.71
C ILE A 782 0.46 31.61 12.37
N ASN A 783 0.95 32.12 13.51
CA ASN A 783 0.39 33.32 14.09
C ASN A 783 0.72 34.50 13.15
N PHE A 784 -0.24 34.90 12.32
CA PHE A 784 -0.26 36.24 11.74
C PHE A 784 -0.59 37.25 12.83
N ALA A 785 0.33 37.40 13.78
CA ALA A 785 0.45 38.62 14.54
C ALA A 785 0.85 39.69 13.53
N ASN A 786 -0.19 40.29 12.96
CA ASN A 786 -0.25 41.63 12.41
C ASN A 786 1.06 42.38 12.68
N ASN A 787 1.75 42.84 11.62
CA ASN A 787 2.90 43.75 11.68
C ASN A 787 2.55 45.14 12.28
N ALA A 788 1.87 45.17 13.41
CA ALA A 788 2.00 46.21 14.39
C ALA A 788 2.58 45.51 15.62
N ALA A 789 3.69 46.01 16.15
CA ALA A 789 4.12 45.64 17.49
C ALA A 789 2.89 45.71 18.41
N ALA A 790 2.39 44.55 18.84
CA ALA A 790 1.36 44.53 19.85
C ALA A 790 2.07 44.86 21.15
N SER A 791 1.93 46.11 21.59
CA SER A 791 2.23 46.48 22.95
C SER A 791 0.96 46.35 23.76
N ASP A 792 0.92 45.44 24.72
CA ASP A 792 -0.13 45.52 25.73
C ASP A 792 0.20 46.74 26.60
N TYR A 793 -0.64 47.77 26.51
CA TYR A 793 -0.44 49.05 27.17
C TYR A 793 -1.45 49.16 28.32
N GLN A 794 -0.98 48.93 29.55
CA GLN A 794 -1.77 49.21 30.73
C GLN A 794 -1.38 50.58 31.28
N GLU A 795 -2.29 51.53 31.18
CA GLU A 795 -2.23 52.81 31.87
C GLU A 795 -3.07 52.71 33.15
N ALA A 796 -2.42 52.97 34.28
CA ALA A 796 -3.10 53.20 35.53
C ALA A 796 -2.78 54.61 35.99
N ASP A 797 -3.83 55.42 36.06
CA ASP A 797 -3.75 56.79 36.52
C ASP A 797 -4.35 56.88 37.92
N GLN A 798 -3.51 57.28 38.86
CA GLN A 798 -3.94 57.53 40.22
C GLN A 798 -3.74 58.99 40.57
N THR A 799 -4.85 59.66 40.89
CA THR A 799 -4.85 61.07 41.26
C THR A 799 -4.85 61.20 42.78
N TYR A 800 -3.84 61.88 43.33
CA TYR A 800 -3.69 62.14 44.76
C TYR A 800 -3.97 63.60 45.08
N ALA A 801 -4.63 63.86 46.20
CA ALA A 801 -4.67 65.22 46.75
C ALA A 801 -3.28 65.57 47.30
N VAL A 802 -2.76 66.73 46.93
CA VAL A 802 -1.48 67.23 47.46
C VAL A 802 -1.76 68.35 48.44
N SER A 803 -1.23 68.25 49.65
CA SER A 803 -1.30 69.32 50.66
C SER A 803 -0.12 70.29 50.57
N GLU A 804 1.03 69.84 50.05
CA GLU A 804 2.28 70.60 49.93
C GLU A 804 3.16 70.06 48.79
N TRP A 805 3.74 70.96 47.98
CA TRP A 805 4.70 70.62 46.92
C TRP A 805 6.13 70.78 47.42
N ALA A 806 7.02 69.80 47.15
CA ALA A 806 8.41 69.82 47.61
C ALA A 806 9.27 70.84 46.87
N GLN A 807 8.97 71.09 45.59
CA GLN A 807 9.64 72.08 44.76
C GLN A 807 8.63 72.73 43.83
N ALA A 808 8.68 74.05 43.72
CA ALA A 808 7.90 74.82 42.79
C ALA A 808 8.83 75.63 41.88
N ASN A 809 8.57 75.59 40.57
CA ASN A 809 9.18 76.48 39.61
C ASN A 809 8.27 77.70 39.46
N VAL A 810 8.81 78.90 39.68
CA VAL A 810 8.06 80.15 39.54
C VAL A 810 8.50 80.80 38.24
N ASP A 811 7.65 80.72 37.22
CA ASP A 811 7.80 81.43 35.97
C ASP A 811 6.86 82.65 35.94
N THR A 812 6.83 83.42 34.85
CA THR A 812 5.90 84.55 34.68
C THR A 812 5.10 84.42 33.39
N PHE A 813 3.79 84.22 33.51
CA PHE A 813 2.87 84.18 32.39
C PHE A 813 1.96 85.42 32.42
N ASN A 814 1.99 86.24 31.37
CA ASN A 814 1.27 87.52 31.29
C ASN A 814 1.52 88.49 32.46
N GLY A 815 2.74 88.50 33.01
CA GLY A 815 3.13 89.41 34.10
C GLY A 815 2.59 89.02 35.48
N LEU A 816 1.93 87.86 35.59
CA LEU A 816 1.59 87.21 36.85
C LEU A 816 2.55 86.03 37.07
N PRO A 817 3.01 85.78 38.30
CA PRO A 817 3.80 84.60 38.60
C PRO A 817 2.98 83.34 38.33
N ASP A 818 3.49 82.47 37.46
CA ASP A 818 2.97 81.15 37.17
C ASP A 818 3.81 80.14 37.95
N ILE A 819 3.20 79.49 38.94
CA ILE A 819 3.90 78.61 39.87
C ILE A 819 3.53 77.17 39.52
N VAL A 820 4.51 76.40 39.04
CA VAL A 820 4.33 74.99 38.66
C VAL A 820 5.07 74.10 39.66
N GLY A 821 4.34 73.24 40.37
CA GLY A 821 4.92 72.23 41.25
C GLY A 821 5.64 71.14 40.43
N ILE A 822 6.86 70.78 40.82
CA ILE A 822 7.67 69.76 40.12
C ILE A 822 7.45 68.37 40.73
N GLN A 823 7.30 68.28 42.06
CA GLN A 823 7.02 67.01 42.75
C GLN A 823 6.36 67.27 44.11
N PRO A 824 5.36 66.47 44.54
CA PRO A 824 4.73 66.62 45.85
C PRO A 824 5.69 66.27 47.00
N ALA A 825 5.60 66.99 48.13
CA ALA A 825 6.39 66.68 49.33
C ALA A 825 5.80 65.50 50.11
N THR A 826 4.47 65.47 50.19
CA THR A 826 3.69 64.36 50.74
C THR A 826 2.41 64.16 49.92
N LEU A 827 2.04 62.90 49.67
CA LEU A 827 0.81 62.52 48.95
C LEU A 827 -0.32 62.25 49.96
N GLY A 828 -1.47 62.88 49.76
CA GLY A 828 -2.69 62.67 50.56
C GLY A 828 -3.53 61.48 50.09
N ALA A 829 -4.78 61.39 50.56
CA ALA A 829 -5.70 60.33 50.13
C ALA A 829 -6.00 60.42 48.61
N SER A 830 -6.08 59.26 47.95
CA SER A 830 -6.43 59.12 46.54
C SER A 830 -7.81 59.76 46.26
N LEU A 831 -7.87 60.70 45.32
CA LEU A 831 -9.08 61.41 44.91
C LEU A 831 -9.86 60.65 43.84
N GLY A 832 -9.18 59.82 43.05
CA GLY A 832 -9.77 58.95 42.05
C GLY A 832 -8.74 58.03 41.44
N THR A 833 -9.16 56.83 41.07
CA THR A 833 -8.38 55.88 40.27
C THR A 833 -9.12 55.67 38.95
N SER A 834 -8.47 55.98 37.85
CA SER A 834 -8.94 55.63 36.51
C SER A 834 -8.03 54.55 35.97
N SER A 835 -8.53 53.33 35.92
CA SER A 835 -7.98 52.30 35.05
C SER A 835 -8.82 52.31 33.79
N THR A 836 -8.25 52.71 32.66
CA THR A 836 -8.86 52.49 31.35
C THR A 836 -8.76 51.00 31.04
N PRO A 837 -9.86 50.23 30.99
CA PRO A 837 -9.82 48.88 30.44
C PRO A 837 -9.51 49.00 28.95
N LEU A 838 -8.82 48.00 28.42
CA LEU A 838 -8.46 47.81 27.00
C LEU A 838 -9.41 48.56 26.06
N THR A 839 -8.88 49.56 25.35
CA THR A 839 -9.61 50.11 24.20
C THR A 839 -9.76 48.98 23.17
N PRO A 840 -10.96 48.68 22.67
CA PRO A 840 -11.11 47.68 21.63
C PRO A 840 -10.42 48.22 20.38
N SER A 841 -9.27 47.64 20.05
CA SER A 841 -8.60 47.92 18.78
C SER A 841 -9.50 47.43 17.65
N SER A 842 -9.57 48.18 16.56
CA SER A 842 -10.36 47.86 15.38
C SER A 842 -9.74 46.75 14.51
N TRP A 843 -9.06 45.77 15.10
CA TRP A 843 -8.60 44.57 14.42
C TRP A 843 -8.76 43.35 15.34
N ASN A 844 -9.46 42.35 14.81
CA ASN A 844 -9.95 41.16 15.49
C ASN A 844 -8.80 40.25 15.98
N LEU A 845 -8.85 39.87 17.25
CA LEU A 845 -8.33 38.59 17.72
C LEU A 845 -9.34 38.02 18.74
N ILE A 846 -9.98 36.90 18.40
CA ILE A 846 -10.82 36.08 19.28
C ILE A 846 -10.46 34.62 19.00
N GLY A 847 -10.30 33.84 20.07
CA GLY A 847 -10.05 32.40 20.04
C GLY A 847 -11.24 31.54 19.60
N ASP A 848 -10.94 30.26 19.42
CA ASP A 848 -11.63 29.22 18.65
C ASP A 848 -13.10 28.92 19.02
N ASP A 849 -13.61 29.37 20.16
CA ASP A 849 -14.96 28.98 20.62
C ASP A 849 -16.12 29.73 19.91
N ALA A 850 -15.84 30.67 18.99
CA ALA A 850 -16.84 31.65 18.53
C ALA A 850 -17.07 31.84 17.02
N PHE A 851 -16.41 31.12 16.09
CA PHE A 851 -16.51 31.46 14.66
C PHE A 851 -16.68 30.33 13.63
N THR A 852 -17.76 29.55 13.73
CA THR A 852 -18.25 28.77 12.58
C THR A 852 -19.09 29.58 11.57
N SER A 853 -19.29 30.90 11.74
CA SER A 853 -20.27 31.63 10.90
C SER A 853 -19.91 33.02 10.35
N GLN A 854 -18.78 33.66 10.69
CA GLN A 854 -18.52 35.05 10.23
C GLN A 854 -17.54 35.22 9.07
N TYR A 855 -16.84 34.17 8.62
CA TYR A 855 -16.02 34.25 7.40
C TYR A 855 -16.67 33.59 6.18
N ASN A 856 -17.90 33.08 6.30
CA ASN A 856 -18.65 32.49 5.19
C ASN A 856 -17.86 31.43 4.39
N ARG A 857 -16.85 30.81 5.01
CA ARG A 857 -16.14 29.69 4.40
C ARG A 857 -17.14 28.53 4.36
N PRO A 858 -17.37 27.89 3.20
CA PRO A 858 -18.16 26.68 3.18
C PRO A 858 -17.52 25.70 4.16
N SER A 859 -18.30 25.13 5.07
CA SER A 859 -17.85 23.95 5.81
C SER A 859 -17.63 22.87 4.75
N LEU A 860 -16.38 22.57 4.43
CA LEU A 860 -16.05 21.48 3.53
C LEU A 860 -16.32 20.18 4.27
N THR A 861 -17.08 19.30 3.67
CA THR A 861 -17.29 17.94 4.17
C THR A 861 -16.70 16.96 3.18
N ALA A 862 -16.17 15.83 3.64
CA ALA A 862 -15.67 14.79 2.74
C ALA A 862 -16.71 14.44 1.66
N SER A 863 -18.00 14.40 2.02
CA SER A 863 -19.10 14.14 1.08
C SER A 863 -19.21 15.09 -0.11
N ASP A 864 -18.72 16.33 0.01
CA ASP A 864 -18.72 17.28 -1.11
C ASP A 864 -17.76 16.84 -2.23
N PHE A 865 -16.74 16.09 -1.85
CA PHE A 865 -15.62 15.68 -2.70
C PHE A 865 -15.59 14.19 -3.01
N MET A 866 -16.46 13.36 -2.40
CA MET A 866 -16.49 11.92 -2.67
C MET A 866 -16.83 11.58 -4.12
N ARG A 867 -16.28 10.48 -4.62
CA ARG A 867 -16.67 9.88 -5.91
C ARG A 867 -18.18 9.61 -5.94
N ALA A 868 -18.79 9.78 -7.12
CA ALA A 868 -20.21 9.47 -7.29
C ALA A 868 -20.48 7.98 -7.02
N ALA A 869 -21.65 7.69 -6.44
CA ALA A 869 -22.10 6.33 -6.14
C ALA A 869 -22.29 5.48 -7.39
#